data_AF-A0A9D5V6E1-F1
#
_entry.id   AF-A0A9D5V6E1-F1
#
_cell.length_a   1.000
_cell.length_b   1.000
_cell.length_c   1.000
_cell.angle_alpha   90.00
_cell.angle_beta   90.00
_cell.angle_gamma   90.00
#
_symmetry.space_group_name_H-M   'P 1'
#
loop_
_entity.id
_entity.type
_entity.pdbx_description
1 polymer ?
#
loop_
_entity_poly.entity_id
_entity_poly.type
_entity_poly.pdbx_seq_one_letter_code
_entity_poly.pdbx_strand_id
1 'polypeptide(L)'
;EEIFTQPKIGQKEREGFVLALKALAESGLVWVIATMRSDFFDRLATLPALAALSSSAGRFLLAPPGPGEIGQIIGKPAREAGLRFETLVQASGEELRPWVGLSLDEVLREAASRDPGALPLLEFALDQLWQRRSEDGVLTFRAYQELGGLEGALGQRAEEVFLAQPEEVRSALPGLLGALVTVSQVGKGSVTARPVAMELLPPGSPRRRLAEAFLAPGARLLVADGEGGGSRIRVSHEALLTHWARARTLIAENRADLELRARLEQACMLWHGTEGAERSDRLLRTHLAISEAADLLQRRRDELGEAVVSYIEASIAEDLEEKARQSAVERRRIEQIEAAKRAQLLAEEEGKRTRLEAERNQAELAAASARRIARRTRQGAMVLLVLLLGAMGLGFFAEGKRREARQSATEARESAVRAEVALRLAAERAGEALLAQSRLVAGLLKPQMEMRSPDQLALLARLIIPTDLRSPDRPFLGEAWDLFVAAVMRDQARAVLRHHFGPVTAGAFSGDGKRVATASQDGGVTLWDATTGTWVADLRGHDAAVTRVAFNADGTRLVSAAIDRTLRLWETASGRELAFFVGHEGAVLDVSFNGDGGRIVSASDDGTARVWESATGRELTVMRGHRGRVNTAVFSPDGSRVATTSIDRTAIIWSAATGRQESELAGHTGQVVGAQFDREGVRLVTASWDGSARVWDAESGEEQRLLAGHREALVTASFSPSADRVVTASLDGTVRVWPLDVEARVPSVLEGHSGGAQAAAFAPDGSTVVTGAGDGVVRLWNPDRGSSRIVGTHRDPVWMVAFDNGSGAFLSVSGGGAARLWTMEAFDPSTIEPTELVAAFDVRALRVLSTEEKGEFWLAHVDSSGSSDSAGAGADLSASVRAGAGLSAAEKCDTLAADPADPGHRGLEKIPPSLKSENVVAVCRQAVEEVPGEPRLSFQLGRALARGGDSAEASRAFAKAAAADYPAAIWAVAMSRLREGTAGEEAYPELRKAFDRGVAAAGADLAELLWNSGEDRPGAVNHWRRAAAMGDPRSHQRLAERYERGETDDEGERPLEQALFHYAVASRLYLQRGETEAALATIERRGTLARGLTIRTAATIADRANRWQVQP
;
A
#
# COMPACT_ATOMS: atom_id res chain seq x y z
N GLU A 1 12.09 29.70 39.86
CA GLU A 1 12.57 30.12 38.53
C GLU A 1 13.83 30.99 38.67
N GLU A 2 13.72 32.19 39.25
CA GLU A 2 14.84 33.15 39.37
C GLU A 2 16.12 32.57 40.00
N ILE A 3 16.00 31.73 41.04
CA ILE A 3 17.14 31.04 41.66
C ILE A 3 17.93 30.21 40.63
N PHE A 4 17.27 29.66 39.61
CA PHE A 4 17.89 28.83 38.58
C PHE A 4 18.30 29.64 37.34
N THR A 5 17.50 30.63 36.94
CA THR A 5 17.67 31.36 35.67
C THR A 5 18.57 32.59 35.78
N GLN A 6 18.85 33.10 36.98
CA GLN A 6 19.62 34.34 37.13
C GLN A 6 21.14 34.09 37.01
N PRO A 7 21.81 34.58 35.95
CA PRO A 7 23.21 34.24 35.66
C PRO A 7 24.20 34.90 36.64
N LYS A 8 23.75 35.91 37.39
CA LYS A 8 24.56 36.60 38.41
C LYS A 8 24.72 35.82 39.71
N ILE A 9 23.86 34.82 39.95
CA ILE A 9 23.86 34.06 41.22
C ILE A 9 24.64 32.77 40.99
N GLY A 10 25.83 32.67 41.58
CA GLY A 10 26.67 31.48 41.48
C GLY A 10 26.10 30.29 42.26
N GLN A 11 26.52 29.07 41.92
CA GLN A 11 25.97 27.85 42.54
C GLN A 11 26.15 27.80 44.06
N LYS A 12 27.32 28.22 44.58
CA LYS A 12 27.58 28.31 46.03
C LYS A 12 26.65 29.29 46.75
N GLU A 13 26.32 30.40 46.09
CA GLU A 13 25.39 31.41 46.61
C GLU A 13 23.96 30.86 46.67
N ARG A 14 23.53 30.12 45.63
CA ARG A 14 22.22 29.44 45.59
C ARG A 14 22.10 28.43 46.73
N GLU A 15 23.12 27.61 46.92
CA GLU A 15 23.17 26.61 48.01
C GLU A 15 23.12 27.27 49.39
N GLY A 16 23.92 28.33 49.61
CA GLY A 16 23.92 29.09 50.85
C GLY A 16 22.57 29.74 51.16
N PHE A 17 21.92 30.32 50.15
CA PHE A 17 20.58 30.90 50.29
C PHE A 17 19.52 29.86 50.66
N VAL A 18 19.51 28.70 50.00
CA VAL A 18 18.58 27.60 50.30
C VAL A 18 18.82 27.04 51.71
N LEU A 19 20.07 26.92 52.15
CA LEU A 19 20.39 26.49 53.51
C LEU A 19 19.88 27.48 54.57
N ALA A 20 20.00 28.79 54.31
CA ALA A 20 19.46 29.81 55.20
C ALA A 20 17.92 29.75 55.27
N LEU A 21 17.25 29.59 54.12
CA LEU A 21 15.79 29.37 54.07
C LEU A 21 15.37 28.13 54.85
N LYS A 22 16.14 27.05 54.75
CA LYS A 22 15.88 25.81 55.50
C LYS A 22 15.96 26.05 57.00
N ALA A 23 17.03 26.68 57.47
CA ALA A 23 17.21 26.99 58.88
C ALA A 23 16.09 27.92 59.42
N LEU A 24 15.65 28.89 58.60
CA LEU A 24 14.53 29.78 58.94
C LEU A 24 13.21 29.01 59.04
N ALA A 25 12.91 28.12 58.09
CA ALA A 25 11.71 27.30 58.12
C ALA A 25 11.71 26.35 59.33
N GLU A 26 12.85 25.71 59.62
CA GLU A 26 13.03 24.80 60.77
C GLU A 26 12.95 25.51 62.12
N SER A 27 13.17 26.83 62.17
CA SER A 27 13.02 27.62 63.41
C SER A 27 11.58 27.74 63.90
N GLY A 28 10.59 27.51 63.03
CA GLY A 28 9.17 27.69 63.33
C GLY A 28 8.72 29.16 63.48
N LEU A 29 9.64 30.13 63.38
CA LEU A 29 9.34 31.56 63.48
C LEU A 29 8.86 32.17 62.15
N VAL A 30 9.17 31.51 61.02
CA VAL A 30 8.92 32.03 59.67
C VAL A 30 8.28 30.94 58.82
N TRP A 31 7.19 31.30 58.14
CA TRP A 31 6.59 30.45 57.12
C TRP A 31 7.26 30.74 55.77
N VAL A 32 7.79 29.70 55.13
CA VAL A 32 8.37 29.80 53.79
C VAL A 32 7.37 29.28 52.78
N ILE A 33 6.81 30.18 51.98
CA ILE A 33 5.94 29.85 50.86
C ILE A 33 6.76 30.05 49.57
N ALA A 34 6.87 29.00 48.76
CA ALA A 34 7.60 29.04 47.50
C ALA A 34 6.71 28.58 46.35
N THR A 35 6.73 29.34 45.26
CA THR A 35 6.07 28.98 44.00
C THR A 35 7.11 28.48 43.01
N MET A 36 6.80 27.38 42.33
CA MET A 36 7.69 26.79 41.34
C MET A 36 6.89 26.34 40.13
N ARG A 37 7.39 26.64 38.94
CA ARG A 37 6.83 26.12 37.69
C ARG A 37 7.19 24.65 37.53
N SER A 38 6.30 23.88 36.92
CA SER A 38 6.43 22.42 36.76
C SER A 38 7.62 22.01 35.90
N ASP A 39 8.04 22.85 34.96
CA ASP A 39 9.17 22.63 34.04
C ASP A 39 10.55 22.83 34.71
N PHE A 40 10.60 23.37 35.93
CA PHE A 40 11.83 23.46 36.74
C PHE A 40 11.88 22.40 37.85
N PHE A 41 10.95 21.44 37.85
CA PHE A 41 10.81 20.46 38.92
C PHE A 41 11.97 19.47 38.96
N ASP A 42 12.48 19.07 37.80
CA ASP A 42 13.68 18.26 37.64
C ASP A 42 14.92 18.93 38.27
N ARG A 43 15.01 20.26 38.19
CA ARG A 43 16.11 21.03 38.76
C ARG A 43 16.17 21.01 40.28
N LEU A 44 15.11 20.59 40.98
CA LEU A 44 15.19 20.38 42.44
C LEU A 44 16.27 19.37 42.84
N ALA A 45 16.57 18.40 41.96
CA ALA A 45 17.64 17.43 42.20
C ALA A 45 19.02 18.09 42.34
N THR A 46 19.22 19.29 41.77
CA THR A 46 20.47 20.04 41.86
C THR A 46 20.68 20.71 43.22
N LEU A 47 19.63 20.85 44.04
CA LEU A 47 19.66 21.52 45.35
C LEU A 47 18.97 20.65 46.43
N PRO A 48 19.68 19.68 47.03
CA PRO A 48 19.09 18.70 47.97
C PRO A 48 18.36 19.32 49.17
N ALA A 49 18.87 20.45 49.69
CA ALA A 49 18.23 21.15 50.81
C ALA A 49 16.86 21.74 50.45
N LEU A 50 16.68 22.18 49.20
CA LEU A 50 15.40 22.69 48.68
C LEU A 50 14.42 21.54 48.44
N ALA A 51 14.92 20.41 47.92
CA ALA A 51 14.14 19.19 47.76
C ALA A 51 13.59 18.68 49.11
N ALA A 52 14.41 18.73 50.18
CA ALA A 52 13.99 18.37 51.54
C ALA A 52 12.89 19.29 52.09
N LEU A 53 13.01 20.61 51.88
CA LEU A 53 11.96 21.58 52.25
C LEU A 53 10.64 21.33 51.51
N SER A 54 10.72 21.02 50.21
CA SER A 54 9.53 20.73 49.40
C SER A 54 8.78 19.45 49.81
N SER A 55 9.44 18.56 50.54
CA SER A 55 8.89 17.25 50.91
C SER A 55 8.20 17.26 52.28
N SER A 56 8.51 18.25 53.13
CA SER A 56 8.04 18.33 54.52
C SER A 56 6.82 19.24 54.73
N ALA A 57 6.60 20.24 53.88
CA ALA A 57 5.60 21.29 54.10
C ALA A 57 4.23 21.08 53.41
N GLY A 58 4.01 19.97 52.71
CA GLY A 58 2.81 19.76 51.89
C GLY A 58 2.91 20.48 50.55
N ARG A 59 2.73 19.73 49.45
CA ARG A 59 2.81 20.26 48.09
C ARG A 59 1.41 20.59 47.61
N PHE A 60 1.23 21.81 47.12
CA PHE A 60 -0.02 22.23 46.50
C PHE A 60 0.20 22.41 45.01
N LEU A 61 -0.46 21.56 44.21
CA LEU A 61 -0.49 21.73 42.77
C LEU A 61 -1.51 22.82 42.45
N LEU A 62 -1.04 23.94 41.89
CA LEU A 62 -1.91 24.99 41.38
C LEU A 62 -2.44 24.57 40.00
N ALA A 63 -3.73 24.26 39.94
CA ALA A 63 -4.43 24.07 38.67
C ALA A 63 -4.62 25.42 37.95
N PRO A 64 -4.87 25.42 36.63
CA PRO A 64 -5.24 26.64 35.91
C PRO A 64 -6.45 27.31 36.58
N PRO A 65 -6.41 28.64 36.79
CA PRO A 65 -7.46 29.35 37.52
C PRO A 65 -8.79 29.31 36.75
N GLY A 66 -9.89 29.07 37.47
CA GLY A 66 -11.24 29.13 36.90
C GLY A 66 -11.72 30.58 36.67
N PRO A 67 -12.87 30.78 36.00
CA PRO A 67 -13.38 32.11 35.66
C PRO A 67 -13.57 33.03 36.89
N GLY A 68 -14.02 32.46 38.01
CA GLY A 68 -14.19 33.19 39.27
C GLY A 68 -12.86 33.65 39.87
N GLU A 69 -11.81 32.84 39.76
CA GLU A 69 -10.46 33.15 40.25
C GLU A 69 -9.79 34.19 39.36
N ILE A 70 -9.93 34.09 38.03
CA ILE A 70 -9.50 35.12 37.07
C ILE A 70 -10.14 36.47 37.39
N GLY A 71 -11.46 36.48 37.67
CA GLY A 71 -12.15 37.70 38.09
C GLY A 71 -11.60 38.30 39.39
N GLN A 72 -11.14 37.46 40.33
CA GLN A 72 -10.47 37.94 41.54
C GLN A 72 -9.06 38.48 41.27
N ILE A 73 -8.29 37.81 40.39
CA ILE A 73 -6.95 38.22 39.96
C ILE A 73 -6.98 39.61 39.31
N ILE A 74 -8.01 39.89 38.50
CA ILE A 74 -8.18 41.20 37.85
C ILE A 74 -8.76 42.23 38.82
N GLY A 75 -9.89 41.90 39.47
CA GLY A 75 -10.72 42.88 40.14
C GLY A 75 -10.23 43.31 41.52
N LYS A 76 -9.61 42.41 42.31
CA LYS A 76 -9.15 42.77 43.67
C LYS A 76 -8.00 43.77 43.65
N PRO A 77 -6.88 43.54 42.91
CA PRO A 77 -5.77 44.49 42.89
C PRO A 77 -6.18 45.85 42.33
N ALA A 78 -7.04 45.87 41.30
CA ALA A 78 -7.56 47.10 40.72
C ALA A 78 -8.32 47.95 41.74
N ARG A 79 -9.21 47.34 42.55
CA ARG A 79 -9.95 48.05 43.61
C ARG A 79 -9.04 48.58 44.71
N GLU A 80 -8.04 47.80 45.12
CA GLU A 80 -7.06 48.23 46.12
C GLU A 80 -6.18 49.40 45.62
N ALA A 81 -5.88 49.41 44.32
CA ALA A 81 -5.18 50.51 43.66
C ALA A 81 -6.06 51.72 43.33
N GLY A 82 -7.36 51.68 43.65
CA GLY A 82 -8.32 52.77 43.36
C GLY A 82 -8.75 52.87 41.89
N LEU A 83 -8.51 51.85 41.07
CA LEU A 83 -8.92 51.79 39.67
C LEU A 83 -10.41 51.43 39.53
N ARG A 84 -11.00 51.90 38.43
CA ARG A 84 -12.37 51.53 38.02
C ARG A 84 -12.37 50.99 36.60
N PHE A 85 -13.25 50.03 36.34
CA PHE A 85 -13.51 49.51 35.00
C PHE A 85 -14.69 50.25 34.39
N GLU A 86 -14.55 50.71 33.15
CA GLU A 86 -15.66 51.27 32.39
C GLU A 86 -16.77 50.23 32.20
N THR A 87 -18.03 50.66 32.29
CA THR A 87 -19.20 49.85 31.91
C THR A 87 -19.75 50.38 30.60
N LEU A 88 -19.90 49.50 29.61
CA LEU A 88 -20.30 49.92 28.28
C LEU A 88 -21.83 50.14 28.24
N VAL A 89 -22.27 51.40 28.23
CA VAL A 89 -23.70 51.75 28.25
C VAL A 89 -24.32 51.78 26.85
N GLN A 90 -23.56 52.24 25.85
CA GLN A 90 -23.97 52.31 24.44
C GLN A 90 -22.77 52.02 23.53
N ALA A 91 -23.01 51.32 22.41
CA ALA A 91 -21.97 50.96 21.44
C ALA A 91 -22.05 51.84 20.19
N SER A 92 -20.94 52.49 19.84
CA SER A 92 -20.76 53.24 18.59
C SER A 92 -20.07 52.39 17.51
N GLY A 93 -20.62 51.20 17.22
CA GLY A 93 -20.10 50.27 16.22
C GLY A 93 -20.63 48.84 16.42
N GLU A 94 -20.66 48.00 15.38
CA GLU A 94 -21.14 46.61 15.50
C GLU A 94 -20.27 45.74 16.40
N GLU A 95 -18.96 46.01 16.45
CA GLU A 95 -17.98 45.23 17.22
C GLU A 95 -18.16 45.31 18.74
N LEU A 96 -18.70 46.43 19.25
CA LEU A 96 -18.93 46.66 20.68
C LEU A 96 -20.30 46.18 21.16
N ARG A 97 -21.23 45.90 20.24
CA ARG A 97 -22.60 45.47 20.57
C ARG A 97 -22.68 44.26 21.50
N PRO A 98 -21.81 43.23 21.39
CA PRO A 98 -21.86 42.07 22.27
C PRO A 98 -21.54 42.39 23.75
N TRP A 99 -20.92 43.54 24.03
CA TRP A 99 -20.45 43.90 25.37
C TRP A 99 -21.29 44.99 26.04
N VAL A 100 -22.37 45.44 25.39
CA VAL A 100 -23.27 46.45 25.96
C VAL A 100 -23.91 45.91 27.23
N GLY A 101 -23.77 46.65 28.32
CA GLY A 101 -24.25 46.28 29.66
C GLY A 101 -23.22 45.53 30.52
N LEU A 102 -22.03 45.22 30.00
CA LEU A 102 -20.95 44.58 30.75
C LEU A 102 -19.87 45.59 31.16
N SER A 103 -19.19 45.30 32.27
CA SER A 103 -17.98 46.02 32.66
C SER A 103 -16.73 45.41 32.01
N LEU A 104 -15.68 46.22 31.84
CA LEU A 104 -14.46 45.77 31.15
C LEU A 104 -13.78 44.57 31.85
N ASP A 105 -13.86 44.46 33.19
CA ASP A 105 -13.33 43.31 33.91
C ASP A 105 -14.12 42.01 33.66
N GLU A 106 -15.43 42.11 33.41
CA GLU A 106 -16.24 40.96 33.01
C GLU A 106 -15.84 40.45 31.63
N VAL A 107 -15.58 41.37 30.70
CA VAL A 107 -15.12 41.05 29.34
C VAL A 107 -13.73 40.42 29.37
N LEU A 108 -12.78 40.98 30.13
CA LEU A 108 -11.43 40.43 30.30
C LEU A 108 -11.47 39.04 30.94
N ARG A 109 -12.30 38.86 31.97
CA ARG A 109 -12.51 37.56 32.61
C ARG A 109 -13.04 36.53 31.62
N GLU A 110 -14.09 36.86 30.87
CA GLU A 110 -14.69 35.94 29.93
C GLU A 110 -13.72 35.58 28.79
N ALA A 111 -13.01 36.57 28.25
CA ALA A 111 -11.99 36.37 27.22
C ALA A 111 -10.86 35.45 27.72
N ALA A 112 -10.33 35.69 28.91
CA ALA A 112 -9.26 34.87 29.49
C ALA A 112 -9.71 33.46 29.92
N SER A 113 -11.02 33.26 30.14
CA SER A 113 -11.56 31.95 30.52
C SER A 113 -11.77 31.01 29.33
N ARG A 114 -11.77 31.52 28.10
CA ARG A 114 -12.02 30.72 26.88
C ARG A 114 -10.81 29.88 26.46
N ASP A 115 -9.60 30.30 26.79
CA ASP A 115 -8.36 29.61 26.46
C ASP A 115 -7.42 29.58 27.68
N PRO A 116 -7.04 28.40 28.20
CA PRO A 116 -6.02 28.26 29.25
C PRO A 116 -4.68 28.95 28.92
N GLY A 117 -4.36 29.13 27.63
CA GLY A 117 -3.19 29.85 27.13
C GLY A 117 -3.30 31.38 27.19
N ALA A 118 -4.44 31.94 27.62
CA ALA A 118 -4.70 33.37 27.60
C ALA A 118 -4.16 34.14 28.82
N LEU A 119 -3.62 33.47 29.84
CA LEU A 119 -3.10 34.16 31.04
C LEU A 119 -1.92 35.10 30.75
N PRO A 120 -0.92 34.75 29.92
CA PRO A 120 0.12 35.70 29.51
C PRO A 120 -0.43 36.87 28.69
N LEU A 121 -1.45 36.61 27.86
CA LEU A 121 -2.14 37.65 27.11
C LEU A 121 -2.87 38.61 28.06
N LEU A 122 -3.45 38.07 29.14
CA LEU A 122 -4.13 38.84 30.18
C LEU A 122 -3.17 39.70 30.98
N GLU A 123 -2.04 39.15 31.43
CA GLU A 123 -0.98 39.92 32.08
C GLU A 123 -0.60 41.14 31.23
N PHE A 124 -0.34 40.90 29.95
CA PHE A 124 0.08 41.96 29.04
C PHE A 124 -1.02 42.99 28.77
N ALA A 125 -2.25 42.54 28.52
CA ALA A 125 -3.39 43.43 28.30
C ALA A 125 -3.66 44.31 29.53
N LEU A 126 -3.55 43.77 30.74
CA LEU A 126 -3.73 44.53 31.98
C LEU A 126 -2.63 45.58 32.19
N ASP A 127 -1.37 45.25 31.91
CA ASP A 127 -0.26 46.22 31.97
C ASP A 127 -0.50 47.39 31.00
N GLN A 128 -0.90 47.09 29.75
CA GLN A 128 -1.16 48.13 28.77
C GLN A 128 -2.39 48.98 29.11
N LEU A 129 -3.46 48.36 29.61
CA LEU A 129 -4.64 49.09 30.09
C LEU A 129 -4.27 50.01 31.26
N TRP A 130 -3.41 49.54 32.18
CA TRP A 130 -2.88 50.37 33.25
C TRP A 130 -2.09 51.57 32.71
N GLN A 131 -1.20 51.38 31.74
CA GLN A 131 -0.43 52.48 31.14
C GLN A 131 -1.31 53.49 30.40
N ARG A 132 -2.40 53.03 29.77
CA ARG A 132 -3.34 53.84 28.96
C ARG A 132 -4.59 54.30 29.74
N ARG A 133 -4.61 54.13 31.06
CA ARG A 133 -5.73 54.52 31.92
C ARG A 133 -6.01 56.02 31.83
N SER A 134 -7.27 56.42 32.08
CA SER A 134 -7.61 57.84 32.18
C SER A 134 -6.92 58.50 33.36
N GLU A 135 -6.82 59.84 33.36
CA GLU A 135 -6.29 60.61 34.50
C GLU A 135 -7.07 60.31 35.80
N ASP A 136 -8.38 60.04 35.69
CA ASP A 136 -9.26 59.64 36.82
C ASP A 136 -9.14 58.15 37.23
N GLY A 137 -8.17 57.41 36.70
CA GLY A 137 -7.90 56.01 37.05
C GLY A 137 -8.90 55.00 36.46
N VAL A 138 -9.55 55.31 35.34
CA VAL A 138 -10.51 54.42 34.67
C VAL A 138 -9.83 53.64 33.55
N LEU A 139 -10.01 52.32 33.55
CA LEU A 139 -9.64 51.42 32.45
C LEU A 139 -10.80 51.37 31.44
N THR A 140 -10.54 51.81 30.21
CA THR A 140 -11.60 52.08 29.21
C THR A 140 -11.70 51.02 28.13
N PHE A 141 -12.90 50.80 27.61
CA PHE A 141 -13.16 49.96 26.45
C PHE A 141 -12.44 50.47 25.21
N ARG A 142 -12.30 51.80 25.07
CA ARG A 142 -11.52 52.40 23.98
C ARG A 142 -10.07 51.93 24.01
N ALA A 143 -9.39 52.02 25.17
CA ALA A 143 -8.02 51.55 25.30
C ALA A 143 -7.90 50.04 25.04
N TYR A 144 -8.89 49.26 25.49
CA TYR A 144 -8.94 47.81 25.23
C TYR A 144 -9.14 47.46 23.74
N GLN A 145 -9.96 48.24 23.02
CA GLN A 145 -10.15 48.06 21.57
C GLN A 145 -8.93 48.52 20.78
N GLU A 146 -8.30 49.62 21.17
CA GLU A 146 -7.05 50.08 20.56
C GLU A 146 -5.95 49.03 20.71
N LEU A 147 -5.98 48.19 21.76
CA LEU A 147 -5.13 47.02 21.93
C LEU A 147 -5.47 45.83 21.02
N GLY A 148 -6.62 45.84 20.35
CA GLY A 148 -7.16 44.69 19.62
C GLY A 148 -7.72 43.59 20.55
N GLY A 149 -8.15 43.97 21.75
CA GLY A 149 -8.61 43.04 22.78
C GLY A 149 -7.50 42.21 23.41
N LEU A 150 -7.87 41.13 24.10
CA LEU A 150 -6.94 40.25 24.80
C LEU A 150 -5.90 39.61 23.86
N GLU A 151 -6.36 39.10 22.72
CA GLU A 151 -5.52 38.43 21.73
C GLU A 151 -4.61 39.41 20.97
N GLY A 152 -5.08 40.63 20.70
CA GLY A 152 -4.32 41.64 19.97
C GLY A 152 -3.19 42.29 20.77
N ALA A 153 -3.29 42.34 22.10
CA ALA A 153 -2.39 43.14 22.93
C ALA A 153 -0.91 42.72 22.78
N LEU A 154 -0.62 41.42 22.85
CA LEU A 154 0.74 40.90 22.68
C LEU A 154 1.28 41.11 21.26
N GLY A 155 0.44 40.87 20.25
CA GLY A 155 0.79 41.08 18.84
C GLY A 155 1.06 42.55 18.53
N GLN A 156 0.28 43.48 19.11
CA GLN A 156 0.47 44.91 18.93
C GLN A 156 1.77 45.39 19.58
N ARG A 157 2.11 44.89 20.78
CA ARG A 157 3.41 45.22 21.39
C ARG A 157 4.59 44.71 20.59
N ALA A 158 4.49 43.49 20.09
CA ALA A 158 5.51 42.93 19.21
C ALA A 158 5.69 43.82 17.97
N GLU A 159 4.59 44.29 17.40
CA GLU A 159 4.60 45.22 16.27
C GLU A 159 5.19 46.59 16.66
N GLU A 160 4.86 47.16 17.82
CA GLU A 160 5.44 48.43 18.31
C GLU A 160 6.96 48.33 18.49
N VAL A 161 7.43 47.31 19.20
CA VAL A 161 8.87 47.10 19.47
C VAL A 161 9.62 46.86 18.15
N PHE A 162 9.00 46.11 17.22
CA PHE A 162 9.53 45.86 15.89
C PHE A 162 9.60 47.14 15.03
N LEU A 163 8.52 47.92 14.98
CA LEU A 163 8.44 49.15 14.19
C LEU A 163 9.34 50.26 14.73
N ALA A 164 9.67 50.24 16.03
CA ALA A 164 10.64 51.14 16.64
C ALA A 164 12.10 50.85 16.20
N GLN A 165 12.37 49.71 15.54
CA GLN A 165 13.71 49.37 15.08
C GLN A 165 14.04 50.02 13.71
N PRO A 166 15.33 50.32 13.45
CA PRO A 166 15.80 50.73 12.12
C PRO A 166 15.44 49.70 11.04
N GLU A 167 15.22 50.15 9.81
CA GLU A 167 14.83 49.29 8.69
C GLU A 167 15.78 48.11 8.43
N GLU A 168 17.09 48.34 8.58
CA GLU A 168 18.12 47.30 8.49
C GLU A 168 17.93 46.18 9.55
N VAL A 169 17.45 46.54 10.76
CA VAL A 169 17.18 45.58 11.84
C VAL A 169 15.82 44.91 11.63
N ARG A 170 14.84 45.63 11.08
CA ARG A 170 13.52 45.08 10.77
C ARG A 170 13.56 43.99 9.69
N SER A 171 14.44 44.11 8.70
CA SER A 171 14.59 43.09 7.64
C SER A 171 15.10 41.74 8.14
N ALA A 172 15.66 41.69 9.36
CA ALA A 172 16.17 40.47 9.99
C ALA A 172 15.09 39.59 10.65
N LEU A 173 13.85 40.06 10.77
CA LEU A 173 12.77 39.32 11.44
C LEU A 173 12.51 37.91 10.85
N PRO A 174 12.42 37.71 9.53
CA PRO A 174 12.16 36.38 8.97
C PRO A 174 13.22 35.35 9.36
N GLY A 175 14.51 35.73 9.30
CA GLY A 175 15.61 34.84 9.68
C GLY A 175 15.70 34.58 11.19
N LEU A 176 15.30 35.55 12.02
CA LEU A 176 15.22 35.36 13.48
C LEU A 176 14.07 34.42 13.86
N LEU A 177 12.87 34.61 13.27
CA LEU A 177 11.73 33.71 13.48
C LEU A 177 12.03 32.31 12.94
N GLY A 178 12.65 32.20 11.77
CA GLY A 178 13.11 30.94 11.20
C GLY A 178 14.01 30.16 12.16
N ALA A 179 14.91 30.83 12.88
CA ALA A 179 15.75 30.19 13.89
C ALA A 179 14.97 29.76 15.15
N LEU A 180 14.05 30.60 15.64
CA LEU A 180 13.35 30.46 16.92
C LEU A 180 12.07 29.62 16.89
N VAL A 181 11.67 29.13 15.72
CA VAL A 181 10.40 28.42 15.52
C VAL A 181 10.66 27.07 14.88
N THR A 182 9.91 26.04 15.28
CA THR A 182 9.89 24.74 14.60
C THR A 182 8.47 24.21 14.46
N VAL A 183 8.24 23.33 13.48
CA VAL A 183 6.95 22.69 13.25
C VAL A 183 7.01 21.27 13.80
N SER A 184 6.11 20.94 14.73
CA SER A 184 6.05 19.60 15.30
C SER A 184 5.60 18.57 14.28
N GLN A 185 6.35 17.47 14.16
CA GLN A 185 5.97 16.29 13.38
C GLN A 185 4.96 15.40 14.13
N VAL A 186 4.89 15.51 15.46
CA VAL A 186 4.01 14.71 16.31
C VAL A 186 2.82 15.58 16.74
N GLY A 187 1.67 15.35 16.10
CA GLY A 187 0.41 16.04 16.38
C GLY A 187 0.18 17.29 15.54
N LYS A 188 -0.75 17.20 14.56
CA LYS A 188 -1.39 18.30 13.81
C LYS A 188 -0.50 19.45 13.26
N GLY A 189 0.82 19.28 13.13
CA GLY A 189 1.69 20.28 12.54
C GLY A 189 1.72 21.61 13.31
N SER A 190 1.58 21.57 14.64
CA SER A 190 1.58 22.77 15.48
C SER A 190 2.95 23.47 15.46
N VAL A 191 2.92 24.79 15.40
CA VAL A 191 4.12 25.64 15.44
C VAL A 191 4.52 25.83 16.90
N THR A 192 5.78 25.55 17.22
CA THR A 192 6.31 25.61 18.59
C THR A 192 7.58 26.44 18.67
N ALA A 193 7.87 26.97 19.85
CA ALA A 193 9.08 27.75 20.08
C ALA A 193 10.32 26.83 20.22
N ARG A 194 11.39 27.16 19.51
CA ARG A 194 12.70 26.48 19.54
C ARG A 194 13.73 27.37 20.25
N PRO A 195 14.48 26.85 21.24
CA PRO A 195 15.56 27.58 21.87
C PRO A 195 16.77 27.68 20.91
N VAL A 196 17.37 28.86 20.82
CA VAL A 196 18.54 29.14 19.97
C VAL A 196 19.68 29.67 20.81
N ALA A 197 20.88 29.14 20.64
CA ALA A 197 22.07 29.67 21.28
C ALA A 197 22.37 31.08 20.76
N MET A 198 22.54 32.02 21.67
CA MET A 198 22.73 33.43 21.37
C MET A 198 24.07 33.64 20.63
N GLU A 199 25.03 32.74 20.82
CA GLU A 199 26.34 32.69 20.13
C GLU A 199 26.22 32.40 18.63
N LEU A 200 25.13 31.75 18.18
CA LEU A 200 24.86 31.52 16.75
C LEU A 200 24.43 32.80 16.03
N LEU A 201 24.08 33.86 16.76
CA LEU A 201 23.76 35.17 16.22
C LEU A 201 25.00 36.07 16.34
N PRO A 202 25.69 36.41 15.22
CA PRO A 202 26.92 37.17 15.26
C PRO A 202 26.75 38.51 15.99
N PRO A 203 27.67 38.90 16.89
CA PRO A 203 27.61 40.18 17.59
C PRO A 203 27.49 41.35 16.61
N GLY A 204 26.55 42.25 16.86
CA GLY A 204 26.30 43.41 16.00
C GLY A 204 25.51 43.14 14.73
N SER A 205 25.17 41.89 14.40
CA SER A 205 24.29 41.59 13.25
C SER A 205 22.87 42.15 13.44
N PRO A 206 22.14 42.46 12.36
CA PRO A 206 20.74 42.91 12.46
C PRO A 206 19.84 41.95 13.26
N ARG A 207 20.02 40.62 13.11
CA ARG A 207 19.29 39.60 13.88
C ARG A 207 19.63 39.64 15.37
N ARG A 208 20.91 39.83 15.71
CA ARG A 208 21.37 40.00 17.10
C ARG A 208 20.73 41.21 17.75
N ARG A 209 20.77 42.38 17.08
CA ARG A 209 20.18 43.62 17.59
C ARG A 209 18.66 43.50 17.77
N LEU A 210 17.97 42.82 16.85
CA LEU A 210 16.54 42.56 16.97
C LEU A 210 16.22 41.63 18.15
N ALA A 211 16.98 40.56 18.33
CA ALA A 211 16.83 39.67 19.47
C ALA A 211 17.06 40.39 20.81
N GLU A 212 18.07 41.26 20.89
CA GLU A 212 18.34 42.09 22.08
C GLU A 212 17.21 43.09 22.36
N ALA A 213 16.62 43.71 21.32
CA ALA A 213 15.45 44.56 21.47
C ALA A 213 14.23 43.78 22.02
N PHE A 214 14.03 42.53 21.58
CA PHE A 214 12.96 41.68 22.08
C PHE A 214 13.21 41.13 23.49
N LEU A 215 14.49 40.99 23.91
CA LEU A 215 14.89 40.64 25.27
C LEU A 215 14.83 41.81 26.24
N ALA A 216 14.73 43.06 25.75
CA ALA A 216 14.77 44.24 26.60
C ALA A 216 13.73 44.16 27.73
N PRO A 217 14.02 44.65 28.95
CA PRO A 217 13.13 44.52 30.10
C PRO A 217 11.72 45.07 29.89
N GLY A 218 11.56 46.06 28.99
CA GLY A 218 10.27 46.65 28.61
C GLY A 218 9.57 45.97 27.43
N ALA A 219 10.21 45.01 26.74
CA ALA A 219 9.64 44.27 25.63
C ALA A 219 9.24 42.83 26.04
N ARG A 220 10.15 42.09 26.67
CA ARG A 220 9.94 40.70 27.16
C ARG A 220 9.30 39.73 26.14
N LEU A 221 9.59 39.92 24.85
CA LEU A 221 9.09 39.08 23.77
C LEU A 221 9.93 37.80 23.59
N LEU A 222 11.20 37.85 24.03
CA LEU A 222 12.08 36.70 24.17
C LEU A 222 12.52 36.54 25.62
N VAL A 223 12.88 35.32 25.99
CA VAL A 223 13.50 34.97 27.29
C VAL A 223 14.85 34.33 27.03
N ALA A 224 15.83 34.64 27.87
CA ALA A 224 17.16 34.03 27.84
C ALA A 224 17.33 33.06 29.03
N ASP A 225 17.64 31.80 28.73
CA ASP A 225 18.00 30.76 29.69
C ASP A 225 19.53 30.61 29.72
N GLY A 226 20.14 30.81 30.88
CA GLY A 226 21.59 30.69 31.08
C GLY A 226 21.97 29.44 31.88
N GLU A 227 22.55 28.44 31.22
CA GLU A 227 23.33 27.38 31.88
C GLU A 227 24.56 27.03 31.02
N GLY A 228 25.74 26.95 31.65
CA GLY A 228 26.87 26.19 31.10
C GLY A 228 27.56 26.76 29.85
N GLY A 229 27.80 28.08 29.79
CA GLY A 229 28.73 28.68 28.82
C GLY A 229 28.11 29.28 27.56
N GLY A 230 26.79 29.23 27.40
CA GLY A 230 26.07 30.01 26.37
C GLY A 230 24.68 30.44 26.82
N SER A 231 24.26 31.65 26.44
CA SER A 231 22.90 32.13 26.70
C SER A 231 21.98 31.57 25.61
N ARG A 232 20.89 30.87 25.92
CA ARG A 232 19.92 30.43 24.90
C ARG A 232 18.69 31.32 24.95
N ILE A 233 18.24 31.78 23.79
CA ILE A 233 17.03 32.58 23.66
C ILE A 233 15.87 31.75 23.13
N ARG A 234 14.67 32.03 23.65
CA ARG A 234 13.41 31.43 23.18
C ARG A 234 12.32 32.49 23.12
N VAL A 235 11.27 32.22 22.36
CA VAL A 235 10.03 32.98 22.43
C VAL A 235 9.46 32.88 23.85
N SER A 236 9.06 34.03 24.42
CA SER A 236 8.55 34.09 25.79
C SER A 236 7.26 33.26 25.93
N HIS A 237 6.35 33.39 24.97
CA HIS A 237 5.11 32.62 24.90
C HIS A 237 4.73 32.25 23.46
N GLU A 238 4.26 31.01 23.25
CA GLU A 238 3.83 30.54 21.93
C GLU A 238 2.64 31.32 21.37
N ALA A 239 1.86 31.98 22.23
CA ALA A 239 0.81 32.92 21.84
C ALA A 239 1.34 34.04 20.91
N LEU A 240 2.62 34.43 21.03
CA LEU A 240 3.25 35.38 20.11
C LEU A 240 3.22 34.88 18.66
N LEU A 241 3.41 33.58 18.44
CA LEU A 241 3.45 32.96 17.11
C LEU A 241 2.05 32.92 16.46
N THR A 242 1.01 32.84 17.28
CA THR A 242 -0.39 32.75 16.83
C THR A 242 -1.03 34.13 16.62
N HIS A 243 -0.79 35.05 17.55
CA HIS A 243 -1.52 36.33 17.61
C HIS A 243 -0.76 37.53 17.03
N TRP A 244 0.56 37.42 16.81
CA TRP A 244 1.28 38.44 16.04
C TRP A 244 1.09 38.20 14.54
N ALA A 245 0.22 38.99 13.92
CA ALA A 245 -0.17 38.81 12.51
C ALA A 245 1.03 38.72 11.55
N ARG A 246 2.05 39.56 11.72
CA ARG A 246 3.26 39.55 10.90
C ARG A 246 4.06 38.25 11.06
N ALA A 247 4.26 37.78 12.30
CA ALA A 247 4.95 36.51 12.52
C ALA A 247 4.17 35.34 11.92
N ARG A 248 2.84 35.32 12.08
CA ARG A 248 1.98 34.27 11.50
C ARG A 248 2.10 34.22 9.97
N THR A 249 2.06 35.35 9.30
CA THR A 249 2.25 35.43 7.83
C THR A 249 3.64 34.91 7.44
N LEU A 250 4.70 35.37 8.10
CA LEU A 250 6.07 34.93 7.81
C LEU A 250 6.29 33.44 8.08
N ILE A 251 5.66 32.88 9.12
CA ILE A 251 5.72 31.45 9.44
C ILE A 251 4.95 30.64 8.39
N ALA A 252 3.78 31.12 7.95
CA ALA A 252 2.99 30.47 6.91
C ALA A 252 3.73 30.44 5.56
N GLU A 253 4.34 31.57 5.16
CA GLU A 253 5.14 31.68 3.93
C GLU A 253 6.36 30.74 3.94
N ASN A 254 6.97 30.53 5.12
CA ASN A 254 8.17 29.70 5.27
C ASN A 254 7.88 28.29 5.80
N ARG A 255 6.61 27.86 5.82
CA ARG A 255 6.21 26.62 6.48
C ARG A 255 6.90 25.39 5.88
N ALA A 256 7.02 25.34 4.56
CA ALA A 256 7.69 24.23 3.86
C ALA A 256 9.17 24.09 4.25
N ASP A 257 9.91 25.20 4.32
CA ASP A 257 11.31 25.22 4.74
C ASP A 257 11.45 24.76 6.22
N LEU A 258 10.53 25.18 7.10
CA LEU A 258 10.52 24.76 8.51
C LEU A 258 10.22 23.26 8.68
N GLU A 259 9.28 22.72 7.90
CA GLU A 259 8.94 21.29 7.90
C GLU A 259 10.06 20.43 7.31
N LEU A 260 10.72 20.90 6.25
CA LEU A 260 11.91 20.27 5.69
C LEU A 260 13.06 20.23 6.72
N ARG A 261 13.35 21.36 7.36
CA ARG A 261 14.39 21.40 8.41
C ARG A 261 14.09 20.45 9.56
N ALA A 262 12.85 20.41 10.05
CA ALA A 262 12.47 19.51 11.15
C ALA A 262 12.69 18.04 10.78
N ARG A 263 12.38 17.65 9.54
CA ARG A 263 12.67 16.30 9.02
C ARG A 263 14.17 16.02 8.95
N LEU A 264 14.96 16.98 8.46
CA LEU A 264 16.42 16.85 8.37
C LEU A 264 17.09 16.77 9.75
N GLU A 265 16.62 17.54 10.74
CA GLU A 265 17.09 17.47 12.12
C GLU A 265 16.82 16.09 12.73
N GLN A 266 15.63 15.52 12.48
CA GLN A 266 15.29 14.17 12.94
C GLN A 266 16.13 13.08 12.26
N ALA A 267 16.30 13.17 10.94
CA ALA A 267 17.13 12.23 10.19
C ALA A 267 18.61 12.31 10.62
N CYS A 268 19.13 13.51 10.85
CA CYS A 268 20.47 13.76 11.37
C CYS A 268 20.68 13.15 12.77
N MET A 269 19.70 13.26 13.68
CA MET A 269 19.77 12.63 15.00
C MET A 269 19.86 11.11 14.89
N LEU A 270 19.05 10.49 14.03
CA LEU A 270 19.12 9.05 13.78
C LEU A 270 20.47 8.64 13.18
N TRP A 271 20.99 9.42 12.24
CA TRP A 271 22.28 9.18 11.59
C TRP A 271 23.47 9.23 12.58
N HIS A 272 23.49 10.23 13.48
CA HIS A 272 24.53 10.34 14.51
C HIS A 272 24.45 9.24 15.58
N GLY A 273 23.28 8.62 15.78
CA GLY A 273 23.07 7.54 16.74
C GLY A 273 23.47 6.15 16.25
N THR A 274 23.89 6.02 14.99
CA THR A 274 24.24 4.73 14.34
C THR A 274 25.72 4.67 13.94
N GLU A 275 26.37 3.53 14.19
CA GLU A 275 27.75 3.25 13.77
C GLU A 275 27.80 2.09 12.75
N GLY A 276 28.84 2.05 11.92
CA GLY A 276 29.06 0.96 10.94
C GLY A 276 28.28 1.11 9.63
N ALA A 277 28.01 -0.01 8.95
CA ALA A 277 27.38 -0.05 7.63
C ALA A 277 25.95 0.56 7.61
N GLU A 278 25.23 0.50 8.72
CA GLU A 278 23.89 1.08 8.86
C GLU A 278 23.89 2.62 8.82
N ARG A 279 25.04 3.26 9.04
CA ARG A 279 25.16 4.72 9.00
C ARG A 279 24.97 5.28 7.59
N SER A 280 25.45 4.58 6.56
CA SER A 280 25.26 4.97 5.16
C SER A 280 23.80 4.80 4.72
N ASP A 281 23.08 3.83 5.29
CA ASP A 281 21.67 3.58 4.98
C ASP A 281 20.71 4.65 5.48
N ARG A 282 21.17 5.52 6.40
CA ARG A 282 20.38 6.60 6.99
C ARG A 282 20.59 7.97 6.29
N LEU A 283 21.43 8.05 5.26
CA LEU A 283 21.61 9.24 4.43
C LEU A 283 20.40 9.46 3.51
N LEU A 284 20.22 10.68 2.99
CA LEU A 284 19.16 10.97 2.02
C LEU A 284 19.42 10.18 0.73
N ARG A 285 18.40 9.46 0.22
CA ARG A 285 18.55 8.51 -0.90
C ARG A 285 18.03 9.01 -2.25
N THR A 286 17.38 10.17 -2.27
CA THR A 286 16.61 10.65 -3.42
C THR A 286 17.11 12.00 -3.90
N HIS A 287 17.24 12.19 -5.21
CA HIS A 287 17.75 13.45 -5.78
C HIS A 287 16.88 14.66 -5.42
N LEU A 288 15.56 14.53 -5.27
CA LEU A 288 14.73 15.65 -4.84
C LEU A 288 15.02 16.01 -3.39
N ALA A 289 15.04 15.04 -2.46
CA ALA A 289 15.35 15.34 -1.06
C ALA A 289 16.78 15.88 -0.88
N ILE A 290 17.74 15.40 -1.66
CA ILE A 290 19.12 15.91 -1.66
C ILE A 290 19.17 17.33 -2.24
N SER A 291 18.42 17.61 -3.32
CA SER A 291 18.32 18.93 -3.93
C SER A 291 17.60 19.93 -3.03
N GLU A 292 16.47 19.55 -2.43
CA GLU A 292 15.73 20.35 -1.44
C GLU A 292 16.59 20.66 -0.21
N ALA A 293 17.33 19.66 0.29
CA ALA A 293 18.28 19.86 1.38
C ALA A 293 19.47 20.74 0.99
N ALA A 294 19.99 20.61 -0.23
CA ALA A 294 21.07 21.43 -0.75
C ALA A 294 20.64 22.89 -0.99
N ASP A 295 19.44 23.11 -1.51
CA ASP A 295 18.84 24.44 -1.71
C ASP A 295 18.57 25.12 -0.37
N LEU A 296 18.03 24.40 0.62
CA LEU A 296 17.88 24.90 1.98
C LEU A 296 19.24 25.25 2.60
N LEU A 297 20.24 24.40 2.43
CA LEU A 297 21.62 24.65 2.87
C LEU A 297 22.21 25.90 2.20
N GLN A 298 21.94 26.13 0.92
CA GLN A 298 22.43 27.29 0.18
C GLN A 298 21.73 28.59 0.60
N ARG A 299 20.40 28.57 0.73
CA ARG A 299 19.58 29.76 1.05
C ARG A 299 19.64 30.15 2.53
N ARG A 300 19.78 29.18 3.45
CA ARG A 300 19.57 29.36 4.89
C ARG A 300 20.59 28.61 5.77
N ARG A 301 21.85 28.52 5.34
CA ARG A 301 22.94 27.84 6.08
C ARG A 301 23.02 28.25 7.55
N ASP A 302 22.82 29.52 7.82
CA ASP A 302 22.89 30.16 9.15
C ASP A 302 21.71 29.78 10.07
N GLU A 303 20.64 29.19 9.54
CA GLU A 303 19.51 28.66 10.29
C GLU A 303 19.65 27.16 10.62
N LEU A 304 20.67 26.48 10.07
CA LEU A 304 20.98 25.06 10.26
C LEU A 304 22.11 24.87 11.28
N GLY A 305 21.99 23.84 12.13
CA GLY A 305 23.09 23.45 13.02
C GLY A 305 24.18 22.70 12.26
N GLU A 306 25.44 22.79 12.72
CA GLU A 306 26.61 22.12 12.11
C GLU A 306 26.40 20.60 11.90
N ALA A 307 25.72 19.92 12.81
CA ALA A 307 25.40 18.50 12.67
C ALA A 307 24.50 18.21 11.46
N VAL A 308 23.51 19.09 11.20
CA VAL A 308 22.60 18.97 10.05
C VAL A 308 23.32 19.31 8.75
N VAL A 309 24.18 20.34 8.77
CA VAL A 309 25.05 20.68 7.63
C VAL A 309 25.90 19.48 7.23
N SER A 310 26.59 18.87 8.20
CA SER A 310 27.41 17.67 7.97
C SER A 310 26.61 16.49 7.42
N TYR A 311 25.38 16.29 7.90
CA TYR A 311 24.48 15.25 7.40
C TYR A 311 24.07 15.47 5.93
N ILE A 312 23.74 16.71 5.56
CA ILE A 312 23.38 17.08 4.19
C ILE A 312 24.59 16.91 3.28
N GLU A 313 25.76 17.41 3.68
CA GLU A 313 27.01 17.27 2.92
C GLU A 313 27.41 15.81 2.72
N ALA A 314 27.28 14.96 3.75
CA ALA A 314 27.53 13.52 3.64
C ALA A 314 26.54 12.84 2.68
N SER A 315 25.27 13.26 2.69
CA SER A 315 24.25 12.73 1.77
C SER A 315 24.53 13.13 0.32
N ILE A 316 24.97 14.38 0.08
CA ILE A 316 25.38 14.85 -1.25
C ILE A 316 26.61 14.09 -1.75
N ALA A 317 27.60 13.85 -0.88
CA ALA A 317 28.81 13.12 -1.24
C ALA A 317 28.52 11.68 -1.66
N GLU A 318 27.68 10.96 -0.90
CA GLU A 318 27.29 9.58 -1.25
C GLU A 318 26.49 9.53 -2.57
N ASP A 319 25.60 10.50 -2.82
CA ASP A 319 24.86 10.61 -4.08
C ASP A 319 25.78 10.78 -5.30
N LEU A 320 26.82 11.60 -5.16
CA LEU A 320 27.83 11.82 -6.19
C LEU A 320 28.67 10.55 -6.42
N GLU A 321 29.03 9.83 -5.36
CA GLU A 321 29.74 8.55 -5.46
C GLU A 321 28.88 7.45 -6.10
N GLU A 322 27.62 7.34 -5.73
CA GLU A 322 26.69 6.36 -6.28
C GLU A 322 26.41 6.64 -7.77
N LYS A 323 26.24 7.92 -8.15
CA LYS A 323 26.19 8.32 -9.58
C LYS A 323 27.43 7.91 -10.35
N ALA A 324 28.61 8.05 -9.74
CA ALA A 324 29.86 7.63 -10.36
C ALA A 324 29.94 6.10 -10.51
N ARG A 325 29.50 5.33 -9.50
CA ARG A 325 29.40 3.86 -9.56
C ARG A 325 28.43 3.40 -10.65
N GLN A 326 27.23 3.98 -10.69
CA GLN A 326 26.21 3.64 -11.70
C GLN A 326 26.68 3.99 -13.12
N SER A 327 27.30 5.17 -13.29
CA SER A 327 27.92 5.55 -14.57
C SER A 327 29.04 4.60 -14.99
N ALA A 328 29.79 4.03 -14.05
CA ALA A 328 30.84 3.05 -14.33
C ALA A 328 30.28 1.66 -14.69
N VAL A 329 29.21 1.23 -14.02
CA VAL A 329 28.49 -0.02 -14.34
C VAL A 329 27.84 0.08 -15.72
N GLU A 330 27.21 1.21 -16.03
CA GLU A 330 26.56 1.43 -17.33
C GLU A 330 27.58 1.46 -18.48
N ARG A 331 28.74 2.10 -18.29
CA ARG A 331 29.84 2.04 -19.27
C ARG A 331 30.28 0.61 -19.54
N ARG A 332 30.46 -0.21 -18.49
CA ARG A 332 30.80 -1.63 -18.64
C ARG A 332 29.71 -2.41 -19.37
N ARG A 333 28.44 -2.11 -19.13
CA ARG A 333 27.31 -2.76 -19.80
C ARG A 333 27.25 -2.41 -21.29
N ILE A 334 27.46 -1.14 -21.64
CA ILE A 334 27.56 -0.70 -23.04
C ILE A 334 28.73 -1.39 -23.74
N GLU A 335 29.90 -1.44 -23.10
CA GLU A 335 31.09 -2.15 -23.63
C GLU A 335 30.81 -3.65 -23.86
N GLN A 336 30.07 -4.31 -22.96
CA GLN A 336 29.67 -5.71 -23.12
C GLN A 336 28.66 -5.92 -24.26
N ILE A 337 27.69 -5.03 -24.41
CA ILE A 337 26.71 -5.08 -25.50
C ILE A 337 27.41 -4.87 -26.86
N GLU A 338 28.36 -3.92 -26.94
CA GLU A 338 29.15 -3.70 -28.14
C GLU A 338 30.04 -4.90 -28.47
N ALA A 339 30.64 -5.55 -27.46
CA ALA A 339 31.42 -6.77 -27.65
C ALA A 339 30.56 -7.95 -28.14
N ALA A 340 29.37 -8.14 -27.56
CA ALA A 340 28.41 -9.16 -27.99
C ALA A 340 27.92 -8.92 -29.42
N LYS A 341 27.67 -7.65 -29.80
CA LYS A 341 27.25 -7.27 -31.16
C LYS A 341 28.35 -7.54 -32.19
N ARG A 342 29.62 -7.31 -31.84
CA ARG A 342 30.78 -7.67 -32.69
C ARG A 342 30.93 -9.19 -32.85
N ALA A 343 30.72 -9.96 -31.77
CA ALA A 343 30.75 -11.41 -31.82
C ALA A 343 29.61 -11.99 -32.69
N GLN A 344 28.42 -11.40 -32.63
CA GLN A 344 27.28 -11.79 -33.46
C GLN A 344 27.52 -11.52 -34.95
N LEU A 345 28.11 -10.37 -35.30
CA LEU A 345 28.50 -10.05 -36.68
C LEU A 345 29.51 -11.06 -37.24
N LEU A 346 30.49 -11.46 -36.44
CA LEU A 346 31.48 -12.48 -36.82
C LEU A 346 30.83 -13.87 -37.02
N ALA A 347 29.91 -14.26 -36.13
CA ALA A 347 29.18 -15.53 -36.25
C ALA A 347 28.25 -15.55 -37.48
N GLU A 348 27.67 -14.40 -37.85
CA GLU A 348 26.83 -14.28 -39.04
C GLU A 348 27.64 -14.41 -40.35
N GLU A 349 28.87 -13.89 -40.38
CA GLU A 349 29.80 -14.08 -41.50
C GLU A 349 30.26 -15.54 -41.65
N GLU A 350 30.54 -16.23 -40.54
CA GLU A 350 30.84 -17.67 -40.53
C GLU A 350 29.63 -18.53 -40.94
N GLY A 351 28.43 -18.14 -40.49
CA GLY A 351 27.16 -18.76 -40.88
C GLY A 351 26.87 -18.62 -42.39
N LYS A 352 27.24 -17.49 -43.01
CA LYS A 352 27.10 -17.31 -44.46
C LYS A 352 28.07 -18.20 -45.25
N ARG A 353 29.30 -18.39 -44.77
CA ARG A 353 30.29 -19.29 -45.41
C ARG A 353 29.86 -20.75 -45.38
N THR A 354 29.38 -21.22 -44.23
CA THR A 354 28.91 -22.60 -44.06
C THR A 354 27.66 -22.90 -44.90
N ARG A 355 26.77 -21.91 -45.08
CA ARG A 355 25.58 -22.04 -45.95
C ARG A 355 25.94 -22.18 -47.44
N LEU A 356 26.91 -21.39 -47.91
CA LEU A 356 27.41 -21.47 -49.29
C LEU A 356 28.09 -22.83 -49.58
N GLU A 357 28.74 -23.44 -48.59
CA GLU A 357 29.32 -24.78 -48.71
C GLU A 357 28.25 -25.89 -48.72
N ALA A 358 27.18 -25.75 -47.93
CA ALA A 358 26.06 -26.69 -47.89
C ALA A 358 25.24 -26.70 -49.20
N GLU A 359 24.98 -25.52 -49.78
CA GLU A 359 24.26 -25.39 -51.05
C GLU A 359 25.04 -26.00 -52.22
N ARG A 360 26.38 -25.88 -52.20
CA ARG A 360 27.26 -26.51 -53.19
C ARG A 360 27.22 -28.05 -53.11
N ASN A 361 27.16 -28.61 -51.90
CA ASN A 361 27.04 -30.06 -51.69
C ASN A 361 25.64 -30.60 -52.07
N GLN A 362 24.60 -29.78 -51.89
CA GLN A 362 23.21 -30.12 -52.22
C GLN A 362 22.95 -30.10 -53.74
N ALA A 363 23.63 -29.22 -54.48
CA ALA A 363 23.59 -29.16 -55.95
C ALA A 363 24.21 -30.42 -56.62
N GLU A 364 25.25 -31.01 -56.02
CA GLU A 364 25.87 -32.25 -56.52
C GLU A 364 24.96 -33.49 -56.34
N LEU A 365 24.16 -33.54 -55.27
CA LEU A 365 23.19 -34.62 -55.00
C LEU A 365 21.92 -34.52 -55.88
N ALA A 366 21.50 -33.30 -56.23
CA ALA A 366 20.38 -33.07 -57.15
C ALA A 366 20.70 -33.51 -58.59
N ALA A 367 21.97 -33.41 -59.02
CA ALA A 367 22.42 -33.90 -60.32
C ALA A 367 22.39 -35.45 -60.44
N ALA A 368 22.42 -36.17 -59.30
CA ALA A 368 22.41 -37.63 -59.25
C ALA A 368 20.99 -38.25 -59.23
N SER A 369 19.97 -37.52 -58.76
CA SER A 369 18.59 -38.02 -58.59
C SER A 369 17.71 -37.84 -59.84
N ALA A 370 18.13 -37.05 -60.82
CA ALA A 370 17.36 -36.75 -62.04
C ALA A 370 17.28 -37.88 -63.09
N ARG A 371 17.84 -39.08 -62.84
CA ARG A 371 17.82 -40.19 -63.81
C ARG A 371 16.77 -41.29 -63.58
N ARG A 372 15.90 -41.22 -62.55
CA ARG A 372 15.09 -42.40 -62.16
C ARG A 372 13.56 -42.30 -62.19
N ILE A 373 12.92 -41.19 -62.55
CA ILE A 373 11.44 -41.15 -62.56
C ILE A 373 10.91 -40.53 -63.84
N ALA A 374 11.08 -41.27 -64.94
CA ALA A 374 10.31 -41.12 -66.16
C ALA A 374 9.81 -42.50 -66.57
N ARG A 375 8.65 -42.92 -66.05
CA ARG A 375 7.72 -43.93 -66.61
C ARG A 375 6.61 -44.27 -65.61
N ARG A 376 5.44 -43.67 -65.81
CA ARG A 376 4.10 -44.32 -65.88
C ARG A 376 3.01 -43.44 -65.28
N THR A 377 2.38 -42.70 -66.19
CA THR A 377 0.99 -42.24 -66.09
C THR A 377 0.26 -42.74 -67.34
N ARG A 378 -0.98 -43.23 -67.19
CA ARG A 378 -2.18 -42.76 -67.92
C ARG A 378 -3.38 -43.74 -67.87
N GLN A 379 -4.57 -43.10 -67.82
CA GLN A 379 -5.96 -43.50 -68.16
C GLN A 379 -6.78 -44.19 -67.05
N GLY A 380 -8.04 -43.84 -66.77
CA GLY A 380 -8.94 -42.87 -67.41
C GLY A 380 -10.34 -42.98 -66.76
N ALA A 381 -11.04 -41.86 -66.64
CA ALA A 381 -12.38 -41.74 -66.10
C ALA A 381 -13.45 -42.26 -67.08
N MET A 382 -14.39 -43.08 -66.60
CA MET A 382 -15.71 -43.30 -67.21
C MET A 382 -16.59 -44.07 -66.19
N VAL A 383 -17.92 -43.96 -66.31
CA VAL A 383 -18.97 -44.59 -65.48
C VAL A 383 -19.50 -43.73 -64.31
N LEU A 384 -19.70 -42.45 -64.61
CA LEU A 384 -20.81 -41.65 -64.08
C LEU A 384 -21.71 -41.25 -65.26
N LEU A 385 -22.31 -42.22 -65.98
CA LEU A 385 -23.32 -41.91 -67.01
C LEU A 385 -24.18 -43.10 -67.46
N VAL A 386 -24.46 -44.10 -66.62
CA VAL A 386 -25.31 -45.23 -67.08
C VAL A 386 -26.63 -45.40 -66.36
N LEU A 387 -26.87 -45.09 -65.08
CA LEU A 387 -28.20 -45.43 -64.50
C LEU A 387 -28.78 -44.42 -63.52
N LEU A 388 -28.71 -43.14 -63.87
CA LEU A 388 -29.93 -42.35 -63.92
C LEU A 388 -30.66 -42.80 -65.19
N LEU A 389 -31.68 -43.65 -65.08
CA LEU A 389 -32.87 -43.75 -65.95
C LEU A 389 -33.58 -45.10 -65.75
N GLY A 390 -34.71 -45.03 -65.04
CA GLY A 390 -35.65 -46.14 -64.76
C GLY A 390 -36.62 -45.68 -63.68
N ALA A 391 -37.33 -44.58 -63.88
CA ALA A 391 -38.73 -44.61 -64.36
C ALA A 391 -39.61 -45.50 -63.45
N MET A 392 -40.30 -44.92 -62.47
CA MET A 392 -41.66 -44.35 -62.56
C MET A 392 -42.76 -45.40 -62.31
N GLY A 393 -43.63 -45.12 -61.34
CA GLY A 393 -44.88 -45.83 -61.05
C GLY A 393 -45.39 -45.46 -59.65
N LEU A 394 -46.06 -44.31 -59.47
CA LEU A 394 -47.53 -44.17 -59.35
C LEU A 394 -48.08 -44.89 -58.10
N GLY A 395 -48.89 -44.32 -57.21
CA GLY A 395 -49.59 -43.05 -57.13
C GLY A 395 -50.63 -43.12 -55.98
N PHE A 396 -51.01 -41.94 -55.46
CA PHE A 396 -52.30 -41.62 -54.82
C PHE A 396 -52.87 -42.50 -53.69
N PHE A 397 -53.00 -41.93 -52.48
CA PHE A 397 -54.32 -41.81 -51.82
C PHE A 397 -54.35 -40.63 -50.84
N ALA A 398 -55.37 -39.79 -51.01
CA ALA A 398 -55.61 -38.56 -50.28
C ALA A 398 -56.68 -38.74 -49.20
N GLU A 399 -56.67 -37.78 -48.27
CA GLU A 399 -57.81 -37.30 -47.48
C GLU A 399 -58.42 -38.21 -46.41
N GLY A 400 -58.04 -37.95 -45.15
CA GLY A 400 -58.68 -38.55 -43.98
C GLY A 400 -58.35 -37.82 -42.69
N LYS A 401 -59.12 -36.75 -42.41
CA LYS A 401 -59.27 -36.06 -41.12
C LYS A 401 -58.22 -35.00 -40.74
N ARG A 402 -58.39 -33.81 -41.33
CA ARG A 402 -58.35 -32.56 -40.56
C ARG A 402 -59.77 -32.08 -40.33
N ARG A 403 -60.28 -32.24 -39.11
CA ARG A 403 -61.33 -31.41 -38.48
C ARG A 403 -61.68 -32.02 -37.13
N GLU A 404 -60.97 -31.53 -36.10
CA GLU A 404 -61.38 -31.46 -34.68
C GLU A 404 -60.13 -31.18 -33.86
N ALA A 405 -59.81 -29.90 -33.64
CA ALA A 405 -58.99 -29.38 -32.52
C ALA A 405 -58.63 -27.89 -32.76
N ARG A 406 -59.61 -27.07 -33.13
CA ARG A 406 -59.45 -25.60 -33.22
C ARG A 406 -60.41 -24.83 -32.30
N GLN A 407 -60.95 -25.47 -31.25
CA GLN A 407 -62.00 -24.86 -30.42
C GLN A 407 -61.80 -24.91 -28.90
N SER A 408 -60.58 -25.10 -28.38
CA SER A 408 -60.31 -24.98 -26.93
C SER A 408 -59.03 -24.19 -26.63
N ALA A 409 -58.88 -23.03 -27.26
CA ALA A 409 -57.68 -22.18 -27.15
C ALA A 409 -57.93 -20.81 -26.48
N THR A 410 -59.09 -20.59 -25.84
CA THR A 410 -59.43 -19.26 -25.29
C THR A 410 -59.78 -19.23 -23.80
N GLU A 411 -60.05 -20.37 -23.16
CA GLU A 411 -60.36 -20.41 -21.70
C GLU A 411 -59.16 -20.84 -20.82
N ALA A 412 -58.07 -21.33 -21.43
CA ALA A 412 -56.86 -21.73 -20.70
C ALA A 412 -55.82 -20.60 -20.52
N ARG A 413 -56.04 -19.42 -21.11
CA ARG A 413 -55.09 -18.30 -21.06
C ARG A 413 -55.29 -17.35 -19.88
N GLU A 414 -56.48 -17.27 -19.29
CA GLU A 414 -56.73 -16.37 -18.15
C GLU A 414 -56.44 -17.01 -16.77
N SER A 415 -56.51 -18.34 -16.64
CA SER A 415 -56.13 -19.03 -15.40
C SER A 415 -54.61 -19.19 -15.22
N ALA A 416 -53.84 -19.22 -16.32
CA ALA A 416 -52.38 -19.29 -16.30
C ALA A 416 -51.74 -17.97 -15.82
N VAL A 417 -52.29 -16.82 -16.23
CA VAL A 417 -51.71 -15.50 -15.91
C VAL A 417 -51.94 -15.12 -14.43
N ARG A 418 -53.04 -15.55 -13.79
CA ARG A 418 -53.27 -15.29 -12.36
C ARG A 418 -52.41 -16.18 -11.43
N ALA A 419 -52.09 -17.40 -11.86
CA ALA A 419 -51.18 -18.28 -11.14
C ALA A 419 -49.72 -17.80 -11.24
N GLU A 420 -49.33 -17.24 -12.39
CA GLU A 420 -47.98 -16.75 -12.67
C GLU A 420 -47.61 -15.47 -11.88
N VAL A 421 -48.58 -14.57 -11.65
CA VAL A 421 -48.37 -13.36 -10.83
C VAL A 421 -48.30 -13.67 -9.33
N ALA A 422 -49.06 -14.67 -8.85
CA ALA A 422 -49.02 -15.11 -7.44
C ALA A 422 -47.72 -15.89 -7.11
N LEU A 423 -47.19 -16.66 -8.06
CA LEU A 423 -45.89 -17.33 -7.96
C LEU A 423 -44.71 -16.35 -7.99
N ARG A 424 -44.78 -15.27 -8.78
CA ARG A 424 -43.73 -14.23 -8.82
C ARG A 424 -43.58 -13.47 -7.50
N LEU A 425 -44.68 -13.07 -6.85
CA LEU A 425 -44.61 -12.38 -5.54
C LEU A 425 -44.15 -13.29 -4.39
N ALA A 426 -44.39 -14.61 -4.49
CA ALA A 426 -43.88 -15.59 -3.53
C ALA A 426 -42.39 -15.93 -3.78
N ALA A 427 -41.96 -15.96 -5.04
CA ALA A 427 -40.56 -16.16 -5.43
C ALA A 427 -39.66 -14.95 -5.08
N GLU A 428 -40.17 -13.71 -5.18
CA GLU A 428 -39.42 -12.51 -4.77
C GLU A 428 -39.12 -12.48 -3.26
N ARG A 429 -40.09 -12.82 -2.40
CA ARG A 429 -39.90 -12.84 -0.94
C ARG A 429 -39.05 -14.02 -0.44
N ALA A 430 -39.12 -15.17 -1.11
CA ALA A 430 -38.22 -16.29 -0.85
C ALA A 430 -36.80 -16.01 -1.36
N GLY A 431 -36.69 -15.33 -2.52
CA GLY A 431 -35.43 -14.93 -3.14
C GLY A 431 -34.58 -14.02 -2.25
N GLU A 432 -35.16 -13.01 -1.62
CA GLU A 432 -34.42 -12.07 -0.74
C GLU A 432 -33.85 -12.73 0.52
N ALA A 433 -34.59 -13.67 1.14
CA ALA A 433 -34.12 -14.41 2.31
C ALA A 433 -33.02 -15.45 1.97
N LEU A 434 -33.11 -16.07 0.79
CA LEU A 434 -32.12 -17.01 0.26
C LEU A 434 -30.84 -16.32 -0.25
N LEU A 435 -30.96 -15.12 -0.85
CA LEU A 435 -29.81 -14.25 -1.19
C LEU A 435 -29.08 -13.72 0.05
N ALA A 436 -29.81 -13.43 1.13
CA ALA A 436 -29.20 -13.05 2.40
C ALA A 436 -28.39 -14.21 3.01
N GLN A 437 -28.88 -15.45 2.89
CA GLN A 437 -28.14 -16.65 3.31
C GLN A 437 -26.96 -16.98 2.38
N SER A 438 -27.08 -16.79 1.05
CA SER A 438 -25.98 -17.00 0.11
C SER A 438 -24.82 -16.03 0.36
N ARG A 439 -25.11 -14.76 0.61
CA ARG A 439 -24.12 -13.74 0.99
C ARG A 439 -23.44 -14.06 2.31
N LEU A 440 -24.15 -14.69 3.24
CA LEU A 440 -23.60 -15.11 4.53
C LEU A 440 -22.61 -16.27 4.35
N VAL A 441 -22.94 -17.26 3.51
CA VAL A 441 -22.07 -18.40 3.19
C VAL A 441 -20.88 -17.98 2.31
N ALA A 442 -21.11 -17.15 1.28
CA ALA A 442 -20.05 -16.53 0.48
C ALA A 442 -19.13 -15.66 1.33
N GLY A 443 -19.67 -14.89 2.28
CA GLY A 443 -18.90 -14.11 3.25
C GLY A 443 -18.08 -14.96 4.23
N LEU A 444 -18.55 -16.17 4.56
CA LEU A 444 -17.81 -17.14 5.37
C LEU A 444 -16.73 -17.88 4.57
N LEU A 445 -16.93 -18.08 3.27
CA LEU A 445 -16.03 -18.81 2.36
C LEU A 445 -14.95 -17.93 1.73
N LYS A 446 -15.22 -16.65 1.45
CA LYS A 446 -14.29 -15.72 0.81
C LYS A 446 -12.92 -15.67 1.51
N PRO A 447 -12.82 -15.54 2.84
CA PRO A 447 -11.53 -15.57 3.55
C PRO A 447 -10.83 -16.95 3.49
N GLN A 448 -11.60 -18.04 3.34
CA GLN A 448 -11.08 -19.40 3.31
C GLN A 448 -10.58 -19.82 1.91
N MET A 449 -11.17 -19.29 0.84
CA MET A 449 -10.75 -19.54 -0.55
C MET A 449 -9.54 -18.69 -0.98
N GLU A 450 -9.27 -17.60 -0.27
CA GLU A 450 -8.07 -16.75 -0.46
C GLU A 450 -6.79 -17.39 0.11
N MET A 451 -6.90 -18.33 1.07
CA MET A 451 -5.77 -18.91 1.81
C MET A 451 -5.45 -20.38 1.49
N ARG A 452 -6.14 -21.02 0.53
CA ARG A 452 -6.04 -22.47 0.29
C ARG A 452 -5.43 -22.83 -1.07
N SER A 453 -4.75 -23.98 -1.14
CA SER A 453 -4.18 -24.53 -2.38
C SER A 453 -5.26 -25.05 -3.34
N PRO A 454 -4.98 -25.17 -4.65
CA PRO A 454 -5.93 -25.68 -5.65
C PRO A 454 -6.57 -27.02 -5.29
N ASP A 455 -5.82 -27.94 -4.68
CA ASP A 455 -6.30 -29.26 -4.26
C ASP A 455 -7.32 -29.17 -3.11
N GLN A 456 -7.13 -28.22 -2.18
CA GLN A 456 -8.06 -27.99 -1.08
C GLN A 456 -9.33 -27.27 -1.52
N LEU A 457 -9.25 -26.45 -2.58
CA LEU A 457 -10.38 -25.80 -3.23
C LEU A 457 -11.26 -26.80 -3.99
N ALA A 458 -10.66 -27.75 -4.70
CA ALA A 458 -11.37 -28.84 -5.38
C ALA A 458 -12.12 -29.75 -4.39
N LEU A 459 -11.52 -30.04 -3.22
CA LEU A 459 -12.15 -30.85 -2.17
C LEU A 459 -13.33 -30.12 -1.49
N LEU A 460 -13.21 -28.82 -1.23
CA LEU A 460 -14.29 -27.99 -0.72
C LEU A 460 -15.45 -27.88 -1.71
N ALA A 461 -15.17 -27.71 -3.00
CA ALA A 461 -16.20 -27.69 -4.04
C ALA A 461 -16.98 -29.03 -4.12
N ARG A 462 -16.28 -30.15 -3.95
CA ARG A 462 -16.86 -31.50 -3.94
C ARG A 462 -17.74 -31.78 -2.70
N LEU A 463 -17.51 -31.05 -1.61
CA LEU A 463 -18.36 -31.06 -0.40
C LEU A 463 -19.58 -30.12 -0.51
N ILE A 464 -19.48 -29.08 -1.36
CA ILE A 464 -20.50 -28.04 -1.52
C ILE A 464 -21.50 -28.38 -2.66
N ILE A 465 -21.08 -29.12 -3.69
CA ILE A 465 -21.93 -29.54 -4.81
C ILE A 465 -22.62 -30.87 -4.44
N PRO A 466 -23.94 -30.90 -4.16
CA PRO A 466 -24.66 -32.16 -4.04
C PRO A 466 -24.63 -32.86 -5.40
N THR A 467 -24.49 -34.18 -5.39
CA THR A 467 -24.36 -35.04 -6.58
C THR A 467 -25.56 -35.05 -7.54
N ASP A 468 -26.59 -34.22 -7.34
CA ASP A 468 -27.83 -34.25 -8.13
C ASP A 468 -28.14 -32.87 -8.76
N LEU A 469 -27.58 -32.66 -9.95
CA LEU A 469 -27.56 -31.39 -10.69
C LEU A 469 -28.72 -31.22 -11.70
N ARG A 470 -29.87 -31.87 -11.52
CA ARG A 470 -30.96 -31.87 -12.54
C ARG A 470 -32.25 -31.09 -12.20
N SER A 471 -32.24 -30.15 -11.25
CA SER A 471 -33.43 -29.35 -10.93
C SER A 471 -33.30 -27.90 -11.44
N PRO A 472 -34.14 -27.45 -12.40
CA PRO A 472 -34.13 -26.08 -12.92
C PRO A 472 -34.53 -24.99 -11.90
N ASP A 473 -35.09 -25.35 -10.74
CA ASP A 473 -35.77 -24.41 -9.82
C ASP A 473 -34.96 -23.98 -8.58
N ARG A 474 -33.61 -23.97 -8.61
CA ARG A 474 -32.82 -23.53 -7.45
C ARG A 474 -31.72 -22.51 -7.80
N PRO A 475 -31.84 -21.23 -7.40
CA PRO A 475 -30.81 -20.19 -7.61
C PRO A 475 -29.57 -20.33 -6.68
N PHE A 476 -29.41 -21.49 -6.02
CA PHE A 476 -28.43 -21.78 -4.96
C PHE A 476 -26.94 -21.63 -5.36
N LEU A 477 -26.62 -21.41 -6.64
CA LEU A 477 -25.26 -21.63 -7.13
C LEU A 477 -24.56 -20.44 -7.76
N GLY A 478 -25.21 -19.31 -8.10
CA GLY A 478 -24.54 -18.22 -8.84
C GLY A 478 -23.26 -17.70 -8.18
N GLU A 479 -23.36 -17.17 -6.96
CA GLU A 479 -22.20 -16.59 -6.24
C GLU A 479 -21.17 -17.65 -5.82
N ALA A 480 -21.59 -18.84 -5.39
CA ALA A 480 -20.68 -19.91 -4.98
C ALA A 480 -19.96 -20.56 -6.18
N TRP A 481 -20.64 -20.68 -7.31
CA TRP A 481 -20.07 -21.10 -8.59
C TRP A 481 -19.12 -20.05 -9.14
N ASP A 482 -19.49 -18.78 -9.08
CA ASP A 482 -18.62 -17.67 -9.49
C ASP A 482 -17.36 -17.59 -8.61
N LEU A 483 -17.47 -17.83 -7.30
CA LEU A 483 -16.32 -17.94 -6.38
C LEU A 483 -15.46 -19.19 -6.65
N PHE A 484 -16.07 -20.32 -7.01
CA PHE A 484 -15.36 -21.53 -7.40
C PHE A 484 -14.60 -21.34 -8.72
N VAL A 485 -15.28 -20.85 -9.75
CA VAL A 485 -14.67 -20.48 -11.04
C VAL A 485 -13.58 -19.43 -10.82
N ALA A 486 -13.81 -18.44 -9.96
CA ALA A 486 -12.82 -17.44 -9.57
C ALA A 486 -11.56 -18.06 -8.97
N ALA A 487 -11.69 -19.06 -8.13
CA ALA A 487 -10.57 -19.76 -7.52
C ALA A 487 -9.84 -20.69 -8.50
N VAL A 488 -10.58 -21.36 -9.39
CA VAL A 488 -10.02 -22.23 -10.45
C VAL A 488 -9.28 -21.40 -11.51
N MET A 489 -9.78 -20.23 -11.87
CA MET A 489 -9.27 -19.38 -12.96
C MET A 489 -8.17 -18.41 -12.50
N ARG A 490 -7.72 -18.49 -11.24
CA ARG A 490 -6.73 -17.57 -10.64
C ARG A 490 -5.36 -17.58 -11.35
N ASP A 491 -4.98 -18.73 -11.90
CA ASP A 491 -3.68 -18.99 -12.55
C ASP A 491 -3.81 -19.24 -14.07
N GLN A 492 -4.86 -18.69 -14.71
CA GLN A 492 -5.02 -18.76 -16.17
C GLN A 492 -4.55 -17.49 -16.89
N ALA A 493 -3.91 -16.56 -16.16
CA ALA A 493 -3.28 -15.40 -16.78
C ALA A 493 -2.14 -15.85 -17.69
N ARG A 494 -2.02 -15.23 -18.86
CA ARG A 494 -0.88 -15.45 -19.76
C ARG A 494 0.45 -15.17 -19.05
N ALA A 495 0.47 -14.14 -18.20
CA ALA A 495 1.59 -13.82 -17.34
C ALA A 495 1.15 -13.03 -16.11
N VAL A 496 1.88 -13.21 -15.00
CA VAL A 496 1.68 -12.48 -13.75
C VAL A 496 2.90 -11.58 -13.53
N LEU A 497 2.68 -10.27 -13.56
CA LEU A 497 3.72 -9.24 -13.47
C LEU A 497 3.93 -8.87 -12.00
N ARG A 498 4.90 -9.53 -11.35
CA ARG A 498 5.28 -9.33 -9.93
C ARG A 498 6.75 -8.93 -9.84
N HIS A 499 6.97 -7.65 -9.54
CA HIS A 499 8.32 -7.10 -9.29
C HIS A 499 8.28 -5.91 -8.32
N HIS A 500 7.14 -5.22 -8.24
CA HIS A 500 6.89 -4.18 -7.25
C HIS A 500 6.77 -4.75 -5.83
N PHE A 501 7.25 -3.97 -4.86
CA PHE A 501 7.16 -4.29 -3.43
C PHE A 501 5.94 -3.63 -2.77
N GLY A 502 5.28 -2.71 -3.48
CA GLY A 502 4.03 -2.06 -3.09
C GLY A 502 2.87 -2.31 -4.07
N PRO A 503 1.65 -1.84 -3.74
CA PRO A 503 0.50 -1.92 -4.64
C PRO A 503 0.75 -1.29 -6.01
N VAL A 504 0.36 -1.98 -7.07
CA VAL A 504 0.47 -1.47 -8.44
C VAL A 504 -0.65 -0.47 -8.69
N THR A 505 -0.31 0.80 -8.88
CA THR A 505 -1.25 1.92 -9.01
C THR A 505 -1.81 2.07 -10.41
N ALA A 506 -0.98 1.82 -11.44
CA ALA A 506 -1.37 1.97 -12.84
C ALA A 506 -0.61 0.99 -13.75
N GLY A 507 -1.14 0.79 -14.95
CA GLY A 507 -0.41 0.10 -16.01
C GLY A 507 -0.91 0.49 -17.40
N ALA A 508 -0.04 0.33 -18.40
CA ALA A 508 -0.31 0.72 -19.78
C ALA A 508 0.40 -0.22 -20.77
N PHE A 509 -0.21 -0.43 -21.94
CA PHE A 509 0.45 -1.06 -23.09
C PHE A 509 1.17 -0.01 -23.94
N SER A 510 2.29 -0.40 -24.57
CA SER A 510 2.87 0.36 -25.67
C SER A 510 1.97 0.30 -26.89
N GLY A 511 2.02 1.33 -27.75
CA GLY A 511 1.15 1.39 -28.93
C GLY A 511 1.34 0.24 -29.93
N ASP A 512 2.51 -0.39 -29.94
CA ASP A 512 2.81 -1.58 -30.74
C ASP A 512 2.46 -2.92 -30.06
N GLY A 513 1.93 -2.87 -28.82
CA GLY A 513 1.51 -4.03 -28.03
C GLY A 513 2.65 -4.91 -27.52
N LYS A 514 3.91 -4.53 -27.71
CA LYS A 514 5.08 -5.36 -27.35
C LYS A 514 5.53 -5.18 -25.92
N ARG A 515 5.17 -4.07 -25.28
CA ARG A 515 5.60 -3.74 -23.92
C ARG A 515 4.42 -3.39 -23.04
N VAL A 516 4.59 -3.66 -21.75
CA VAL A 516 3.71 -3.16 -20.69
C VAL A 516 4.53 -2.39 -19.69
N ALA A 517 3.99 -1.29 -19.17
CA ALA A 517 4.52 -0.59 -18.02
C ALA A 517 3.59 -0.80 -16.83
N THR A 518 4.15 -1.03 -15.65
CA THR A 518 3.43 -1.01 -14.37
C THR A 518 4.05 0.05 -13.46
N ALA A 519 3.21 0.78 -12.73
CA ALA A 519 3.59 1.79 -11.76
C ALA A 519 3.13 1.37 -10.36
N SER A 520 3.86 1.77 -9.32
CA SER A 520 3.59 1.33 -7.96
C SER A 520 3.66 2.44 -6.93
N GLN A 521 3.03 2.17 -5.77
CA GLN A 521 3.16 3.01 -4.59
C GLN A 521 4.59 3.05 -4.01
N ASP A 522 5.44 2.09 -4.39
CA ASP A 522 6.86 2.08 -4.04
C ASP A 522 7.71 3.13 -4.79
N GLY A 523 7.11 3.91 -5.69
CA GLY A 523 7.81 4.91 -6.51
C GLY A 523 8.49 4.34 -7.75
N GLY A 524 8.43 3.02 -7.95
CA GLY A 524 8.98 2.36 -9.12
C GLY A 524 8.02 2.30 -10.30
N VAL A 525 8.58 2.35 -11.51
CA VAL A 525 7.91 1.92 -12.73
C VAL A 525 8.70 0.76 -13.33
N THR A 526 8.02 -0.32 -13.72
CA THR A 526 8.66 -1.50 -14.31
C THR A 526 8.15 -1.73 -15.72
N LEU A 527 9.06 -2.01 -16.65
CA LEU A 527 8.77 -2.41 -18.02
C LEU A 527 8.82 -3.92 -18.17
N TRP A 528 7.89 -4.44 -18.95
CA TRP A 528 7.69 -5.86 -19.21
C TRP A 528 7.57 -6.11 -20.70
N ASP A 529 7.99 -7.28 -21.14
CA ASP A 529 7.63 -7.80 -22.45
C ASP A 529 6.17 -8.26 -22.39
N ALA A 530 5.31 -7.71 -23.23
CA ALA A 530 3.89 -8.01 -23.24
C ALA A 530 3.57 -9.43 -23.74
N THR A 531 4.51 -10.06 -24.46
CA THR A 531 4.35 -11.38 -25.06
C THR A 531 4.71 -12.48 -24.07
N THR A 532 5.84 -12.33 -23.38
CA THR A 532 6.36 -13.33 -22.45
C THR A 532 6.02 -13.03 -20.99
N GLY A 533 5.68 -11.78 -20.68
CA GLY A 533 5.52 -11.30 -19.30
C GLY A 533 6.83 -11.18 -18.53
N THR A 534 7.97 -11.31 -19.20
CA THR A 534 9.28 -11.22 -18.55
C THR A 534 9.62 -9.77 -18.22
N TRP A 535 10.26 -9.58 -17.07
CA TRP A 535 10.83 -8.31 -16.67
C TRP A 535 11.86 -7.81 -17.70
N VAL A 536 11.77 -6.54 -18.09
CA VAL A 536 12.67 -5.89 -19.05
C VAL A 536 13.58 -4.88 -18.36
N ALA A 537 13.01 -3.96 -17.58
CA ALA A 537 13.78 -2.90 -16.90
C ALA A 537 12.99 -2.25 -15.76
N ASP A 538 13.71 -1.72 -14.76
CA ASP A 538 13.18 -0.81 -13.75
C ASP A 538 13.50 0.64 -14.14
N LEU A 539 12.50 1.50 -14.15
CA LEU A 539 12.61 2.94 -14.33
C LEU A 539 12.51 3.59 -12.95
N ARG A 540 13.66 3.86 -12.33
CA ARG A 540 13.77 4.38 -10.96
C ARG A 540 14.05 5.88 -10.97
N GLY A 541 13.37 6.62 -10.09
CA GLY A 541 13.63 8.04 -9.89
C GLY A 541 12.55 8.79 -9.12
N HIS A 542 11.31 8.31 -9.09
CA HIS A 542 10.26 8.96 -8.29
C HIS A 542 10.42 8.69 -6.79
N ASP A 543 10.11 9.71 -5.98
CA ASP A 543 10.36 9.71 -4.52
C ASP A 543 9.09 9.46 -3.71
N ALA A 544 7.97 9.26 -4.40
CA ALA A 544 6.70 8.89 -3.84
C ALA A 544 5.94 8.03 -4.85
N ALA A 545 4.77 7.53 -4.45
CA ALA A 545 3.91 6.70 -5.28
C ALA A 545 3.73 7.29 -6.68
N VAL A 546 4.02 6.48 -7.70
CA VAL A 546 3.71 6.82 -9.09
C VAL A 546 2.21 6.62 -9.26
N THR A 547 1.50 7.64 -9.70
CA THR A 547 0.03 7.64 -9.82
C THR A 547 -0.43 7.15 -11.19
N ARG A 548 0.34 7.46 -12.23
CA ARG A 548 -0.03 7.18 -13.63
C ARG A 548 1.19 6.99 -14.51
N VAL A 549 1.05 6.14 -15.53
CA VAL A 549 2.01 5.94 -16.63
C VAL A 549 1.30 5.95 -17.98
N ALA A 550 1.95 6.49 -19.00
CA ALA A 550 1.43 6.49 -20.36
C ALA A 550 2.56 6.35 -21.38
N PHE A 551 2.36 5.50 -22.40
CA PHE A 551 3.23 5.44 -23.57
C PHE A 551 2.84 6.49 -24.59
N ASN A 552 3.80 6.92 -25.40
CA ASN A 552 3.49 7.61 -26.64
C ASN A 552 3.02 6.60 -27.71
N ALA A 553 2.45 7.10 -28.81
CA ALA A 553 1.78 6.26 -29.81
C ALA A 553 2.69 5.20 -30.46
N ASP A 554 3.99 5.48 -30.62
CA ASP A 554 4.95 4.52 -31.19
C ASP A 554 5.58 3.58 -30.14
N GLY A 555 5.30 3.78 -28.85
CA GLY A 555 5.82 2.96 -27.75
C GLY A 555 7.30 3.17 -27.42
N THR A 556 7.98 4.14 -28.04
CA THR A 556 9.41 4.42 -27.83
C THR A 556 9.68 5.22 -26.56
N ARG A 557 8.65 5.92 -26.05
CA ARG A 557 8.73 6.73 -24.83
C ARG A 557 7.61 6.40 -23.86
N LEU A 558 7.92 6.53 -22.58
CA LEU A 558 6.97 6.41 -21.47
C LEU A 558 7.06 7.66 -20.61
N VAL A 559 5.93 8.22 -20.20
CA VAL A 559 5.88 9.24 -19.17
C VAL A 559 5.25 8.68 -17.90
N SER A 560 5.81 9.02 -16.74
CA SER A 560 5.29 8.70 -15.41
C SER A 560 5.00 9.97 -14.63
N ALA A 561 3.92 9.96 -13.86
CA ALA A 561 3.51 11.02 -12.93
C ALA A 561 3.43 10.47 -11.51
N ALA A 562 3.77 11.28 -10.51
CA ALA A 562 3.82 10.83 -9.13
C ALA A 562 3.34 11.86 -8.10
N ILE A 563 3.11 11.36 -6.88
CA ILE A 563 2.77 12.16 -5.70
C ILE A 563 3.90 13.14 -5.32
N ASP A 564 5.13 12.89 -5.77
CA ASP A 564 6.29 13.77 -5.56
C ASP A 564 6.20 15.11 -6.32
N ARG A 565 5.08 15.34 -7.02
CA ARG A 565 4.74 16.56 -7.78
C ARG A 565 5.48 16.69 -9.11
N THR A 566 6.13 15.61 -9.55
CA THR A 566 6.97 15.62 -10.76
C THR A 566 6.44 14.66 -11.82
N LEU A 567 6.91 14.87 -13.04
CA LEU A 567 6.81 13.87 -14.10
C LEU A 567 8.21 13.48 -14.57
N ARG A 568 8.35 12.25 -15.07
CA ARG A 568 9.58 11.75 -15.70
C ARG A 568 9.24 11.13 -17.05
N LEU A 569 10.08 11.41 -18.05
CA LEU A 569 10.01 10.84 -19.38
C LEU A 569 11.16 9.86 -19.55
N TRP A 570 10.85 8.69 -20.08
CA TRP A 570 11.77 7.57 -20.21
C TRP A 570 11.84 7.10 -21.66
N GLU A 571 13.02 6.68 -22.08
CA GLU A 571 13.23 5.92 -23.30
C GLU A 571 12.95 4.45 -23.00
N THR A 572 11.96 3.87 -23.67
CA THR A 572 11.50 2.51 -23.32
C THR A 572 12.57 1.47 -23.64
N ALA A 573 13.32 1.66 -24.72
CA ALA A 573 14.35 0.72 -25.18
C ALA A 573 15.49 0.53 -24.17
N SER A 574 15.99 1.61 -23.58
CA SER A 574 17.14 1.63 -22.68
C SER A 574 16.75 1.71 -21.20
N GLY A 575 15.54 2.18 -20.89
CA GLY A 575 15.11 2.54 -19.55
C GLY A 575 15.71 3.87 -19.06
N ARG A 576 16.39 4.61 -19.93
CA ARG A 576 17.04 5.89 -19.60
C ARG A 576 16.01 6.99 -19.42
N GLU A 577 16.21 7.82 -18.41
CA GLU A 577 15.47 9.08 -18.27
C GLU A 577 15.88 10.08 -19.37
N LEU A 578 14.89 10.54 -20.14
CA LEU A 578 15.06 11.53 -21.21
C LEU A 578 14.80 12.96 -20.71
N ALA A 579 13.82 13.13 -19.83
CA ALA A 579 13.46 14.45 -19.29
C ALA A 579 12.78 14.33 -17.93
N PHE A 580 12.89 15.40 -17.14
CA PHE A 580 12.29 15.56 -15.82
C PHE A 580 11.51 16.88 -15.79
N PHE A 581 10.25 16.83 -15.36
CA PHE A 581 9.31 17.95 -15.44
C PHE A 581 8.98 18.43 -14.04
N VAL A 582 9.31 19.69 -13.76
CA VAL A 582 9.05 20.38 -12.49
C VAL A 582 8.16 21.59 -12.76
N GLY A 583 7.16 21.77 -11.90
CA GLY A 583 6.33 22.98 -11.92
C GLY A 583 5.04 22.84 -11.13
N HIS A 584 4.49 21.63 -11.01
CA HIS A 584 3.32 21.38 -10.17
C HIS A 584 3.63 21.59 -8.68
N GLU A 585 2.67 22.17 -7.96
CA GLU A 585 2.79 22.47 -6.53
C GLU A 585 2.18 21.38 -5.64
N GLY A 586 1.40 20.48 -6.24
CA GLY A 586 0.71 19.36 -5.61
C GLY A 586 0.90 18.05 -6.39
N ALA A 587 0.40 16.95 -5.83
CA ALA A 587 0.56 15.61 -6.40
C ALA A 587 0.04 15.56 -7.85
N VAL A 588 0.82 14.99 -8.76
CA VAL A 588 0.36 14.78 -10.14
C VAL A 588 -0.45 13.49 -10.17
N LEU A 589 -1.69 13.57 -10.65
CA LEU A 589 -2.68 12.48 -10.55
C LEU A 589 -2.89 11.75 -11.87
N ASP A 590 -2.68 12.44 -13.00
CA ASP A 590 -2.84 11.87 -14.34
C ASP A 590 -1.82 12.47 -15.30
N VAL A 591 -1.46 11.70 -16.32
CA VAL A 591 -0.58 12.13 -17.40
C VAL A 591 -0.94 11.43 -18.70
N SER A 592 -0.89 12.14 -19.82
CA SER A 592 -1.03 11.57 -21.16
C SER A 592 -0.16 12.26 -22.20
N PHE A 593 0.18 11.54 -23.27
CA PHE A 593 0.71 12.14 -24.49
C PHE A 593 -0.42 12.69 -25.37
N ASN A 594 -0.09 13.60 -26.28
CA ASN A 594 -0.90 13.88 -27.47
C ASN A 594 -0.61 12.83 -28.57
N GLY A 595 -1.41 12.83 -29.65
CA GLY A 595 -1.35 11.82 -30.70
C GLY A 595 0.01 11.67 -31.41
N ASP A 596 0.77 12.75 -31.58
CA ASP A 596 2.10 12.72 -32.20
C ASP A 596 3.25 12.45 -31.19
N GLY A 597 2.96 12.38 -29.89
CA GLY A 597 3.94 12.20 -28.82
C GLY A 597 4.84 13.40 -28.54
N GLY A 598 4.66 14.52 -29.24
CA GLY A 598 5.45 15.74 -29.10
C GLY A 598 5.13 16.53 -27.83
N ARG A 599 3.91 16.40 -27.29
CA ARG A 599 3.45 17.08 -26.08
C ARG A 599 2.90 16.11 -25.04
N ILE A 600 3.00 16.53 -23.79
CA ILE A 600 2.46 15.81 -22.63
C ILE A 600 1.47 16.74 -21.93
N VAL A 601 0.38 16.21 -21.40
CA VAL A 601 -0.51 16.93 -20.48
C VAL A 601 -0.54 16.22 -19.14
N SER A 602 -0.57 16.99 -18.06
CA SER A 602 -0.64 16.50 -16.68
C SER A 602 -1.75 17.18 -15.91
N ALA A 603 -2.35 16.45 -14.96
CA ALA A 603 -3.36 16.95 -14.02
C ALA A 603 -2.85 16.83 -12.58
N SER A 604 -3.14 17.81 -11.72
CA SER A 604 -2.60 17.86 -10.36
C SER A 604 -3.62 18.27 -9.30
N ASP A 605 -3.31 17.88 -8.06
CA ASP A 605 -3.96 18.34 -6.85
C ASP A 605 -3.78 19.86 -6.59
N ASP A 606 -2.85 20.51 -7.27
CA ASP A 606 -2.70 21.98 -7.23
C ASP A 606 -3.83 22.75 -7.95
N GLY A 607 -4.81 22.04 -8.50
CA GLY A 607 -5.94 22.64 -9.21
C GLY A 607 -5.60 23.09 -10.63
N THR A 608 -4.45 22.70 -11.17
CA THR A 608 -4.02 23.03 -12.54
C THR A 608 -3.82 21.78 -13.39
N ALA A 609 -3.98 21.97 -14.70
CA ALA A 609 -3.40 21.08 -15.70
C ALA A 609 -2.30 21.80 -16.48
N ARG A 610 -1.27 21.08 -16.91
CA ARG A 610 -0.10 21.67 -17.60
C ARG A 610 0.21 20.91 -18.87
N VAL A 611 0.60 21.65 -19.92
CA VAL A 611 1.10 21.09 -21.18
C VAL A 611 2.59 21.31 -21.25
N TRP A 612 3.31 20.25 -21.62
CA TRP A 612 4.76 20.21 -21.68
C TRP A 612 5.22 19.81 -23.08
N GLU A 613 6.37 20.33 -23.47
CA GLU A 613 7.14 19.84 -24.61
C GLU A 613 7.88 18.58 -24.20
N SER A 614 7.54 17.44 -24.82
CA SER A 614 8.08 16.14 -24.40
C SER A 614 9.60 16.07 -24.55
N ALA A 615 10.15 16.67 -25.59
CA ALA A 615 11.58 16.55 -25.92
C ALA A 615 12.50 17.28 -24.93
N THR A 616 12.02 18.35 -24.30
CA THR A 616 12.87 19.27 -23.52
C THR A 616 12.49 19.33 -22.05
N GLY A 617 11.30 18.85 -21.66
CA GLY A 617 10.79 19.07 -20.31
C GLY A 617 10.11 20.43 -20.12
N ARG A 618 10.13 21.30 -21.14
CA ARG A 618 9.68 22.69 -21.02
C ARG A 618 8.17 22.78 -20.87
N GLU A 619 7.72 23.54 -19.87
CA GLU A 619 6.33 23.94 -19.75
C GLU A 619 5.93 24.86 -20.91
N LEU A 620 4.89 24.47 -21.64
CA LEU A 620 4.33 25.26 -22.74
C LEU A 620 3.14 26.10 -22.26
N THR A 621 2.31 25.56 -21.37
CA THR A 621 1.03 26.18 -21.00
C THR A 621 0.54 25.66 -19.66
N VAL A 622 -0.08 26.53 -18.86
CA VAL A 622 -0.78 26.19 -17.61
C VAL A 622 -2.26 26.54 -17.74
N MET A 623 -3.14 25.57 -17.51
CA MET A 623 -4.59 25.73 -17.47
C MET A 623 -5.02 26.01 -16.04
N ARG A 624 -5.43 27.25 -15.77
CA ARG A 624 -5.90 27.72 -14.45
C ARG A 624 -7.39 28.09 -14.57
N GLY A 625 -8.23 27.46 -13.75
CA GLY A 625 -9.66 27.79 -13.69
C GLY A 625 -10.49 26.85 -12.82
N HIS A 626 -10.03 25.62 -12.61
CA HIS A 626 -10.62 24.72 -11.62
C HIS A 626 -10.45 25.25 -10.19
N ARG A 627 -11.46 25.01 -9.34
CA ARG A 627 -11.50 25.45 -7.93
C ARG A 627 -11.04 24.38 -6.94
N GLY A 628 -10.63 23.23 -7.45
CA GLY A 628 -10.07 22.13 -6.67
C GLY A 628 -9.25 21.21 -7.56
N ARG A 629 -8.73 20.14 -6.95
CA ARG A 629 -7.98 19.05 -7.58
C ARG A 629 -8.47 18.72 -9.00
N VAL A 630 -7.55 18.72 -9.96
CA VAL A 630 -7.82 18.21 -11.32
C VAL A 630 -7.50 16.72 -11.31
N ASN A 631 -8.51 15.90 -11.60
CA ASN A 631 -8.40 14.43 -11.55
C ASN A 631 -7.78 13.86 -12.82
N THR A 632 -8.22 14.34 -14.00
CA THR A 632 -7.73 13.87 -15.30
C THR A 632 -7.50 15.03 -16.25
N ALA A 633 -6.55 14.86 -17.17
CA ALA A 633 -6.35 15.76 -18.29
C ALA A 633 -5.99 14.96 -19.54
N VAL A 634 -6.74 15.15 -20.63
CA VAL A 634 -6.58 14.38 -21.88
C VAL A 634 -6.61 15.29 -23.09
N PHE A 635 -5.76 15.02 -24.08
CA PHE A 635 -5.82 15.69 -25.37
C PHE A 635 -6.98 15.20 -26.23
N SER A 636 -7.51 16.10 -27.08
CA SER A 636 -8.25 15.67 -28.27
C SER A 636 -7.33 14.91 -29.24
N PRO A 637 -7.86 14.04 -30.12
CA PRO A 637 -7.06 13.24 -31.05
C PRO A 637 -6.12 14.07 -31.95
N ASP A 638 -6.56 15.25 -32.38
CA ASP A 638 -5.77 16.21 -33.16
C ASP A 638 -4.77 17.02 -32.31
N GLY A 639 -4.83 16.90 -30.98
CA GLY A 639 -4.00 17.63 -30.02
C GLY A 639 -4.29 19.13 -29.93
N SER A 640 -5.39 19.62 -30.52
CA SER A 640 -5.72 21.06 -30.51
C SER A 640 -6.38 21.49 -29.18
N ARG A 641 -7.07 20.57 -28.50
CA ARG A 641 -7.78 20.78 -27.24
C ARG A 641 -7.28 19.88 -26.12
N VAL A 642 -7.53 20.30 -24.90
CA VAL A 642 -7.40 19.48 -23.69
C VAL A 642 -8.74 19.50 -22.95
N ALA A 643 -9.21 18.35 -22.48
CA ALA A 643 -10.31 18.26 -21.51
C ALA A 643 -9.76 17.94 -20.13
N THR A 644 -10.20 18.68 -19.12
CA THR A 644 -9.86 18.45 -17.71
C THR A 644 -11.11 18.14 -16.89
N THR A 645 -10.97 17.33 -15.84
CA THR A 645 -12.05 17.02 -14.90
C THR A 645 -11.62 17.30 -13.46
N SER A 646 -12.54 17.70 -12.58
CA SER A 646 -12.18 18.11 -11.22
C SER A 646 -13.19 17.69 -10.15
N ILE A 647 -12.70 17.67 -8.90
CA ILE A 647 -13.52 17.56 -7.68
C ILE A 647 -14.49 18.73 -7.52
N ASP A 648 -14.25 19.85 -8.20
CA ASP A 648 -15.16 21.00 -8.21
C ASP A 648 -16.48 20.76 -8.99
N ARG A 649 -16.68 19.54 -9.51
CA ARG A 649 -17.87 19.06 -10.23
C ARG A 649 -17.96 19.57 -11.67
N THR A 650 -16.91 20.19 -12.18
CA THR A 650 -16.84 20.68 -13.56
C THR A 650 -15.87 19.86 -14.40
N ALA A 651 -16.13 19.83 -15.71
CA ALA A 651 -15.13 19.54 -16.71
C ALA A 651 -14.94 20.77 -17.59
N ILE A 652 -13.72 21.02 -18.06
CA ILE A 652 -13.40 22.21 -18.86
C ILE A 652 -12.64 21.77 -20.12
N ILE A 653 -13.03 22.33 -21.27
CA ILE A 653 -12.31 22.21 -22.54
C ILE A 653 -11.43 23.44 -22.72
N TRP A 654 -10.17 23.23 -23.04
CA TRP A 654 -9.14 24.25 -23.18
C TRP A 654 -8.51 24.19 -24.55
N SER A 655 -8.06 25.34 -25.05
CA SER A 655 -7.10 25.41 -26.14
C SER A 655 -5.75 24.87 -25.67
N ALA A 656 -5.26 23.79 -26.27
CA ALA A 656 -3.98 23.18 -25.91
C ALA A 656 -2.76 24.08 -26.21
N ALA A 657 -2.92 25.03 -27.14
CA ALA A 657 -1.85 25.93 -27.56
C ALA A 657 -1.75 27.21 -26.70
N THR A 658 -2.87 27.67 -26.13
CA THR A 658 -2.93 28.95 -25.41
C THR A 658 -3.27 28.80 -23.93
N GLY A 659 -3.83 27.66 -23.52
CA GLY A 659 -4.32 27.43 -22.16
C GLY A 659 -5.59 28.19 -21.83
N ARG A 660 -6.23 28.81 -22.84
CA ARG A 660 -7.48 29.52 -22.65
C ARG A 660 -8.63 28.51 -22.55
N GLN A 661 -9.49 28.71 -21.57
CA GLN A 661 -10.76 28.01 -21.46
C GLN A 661 -11.61 28.31 -22.69
N GLU A 662 -12.04 27.27 -23.40
CA GLU A 662 -12.94 27.35 -24.55
C GLU A 662 -14.39 27.14 -24.10
N SER A 663 -14.64 26.09 -23.31
CA SER A 663 -15.99 25.74 -22.82
C SER A 663 -15.94 25.15 -21.42
N GLU A 664 -16.89 25.55 -20.56
CA GLU A 664 -17.15 24.92 -19.27
C GLU A 664 -18.33 23.95 -19.41
N LEU A 665 -18.11 22.67 -19.10
CA LEU A 665 -19.11 21.62 -19.21
C LEU A 665 -19.84 21.48 -17.88
N ALA A 666 -20.69 22.46 -17.58
CA ALA A 666 -21.42 22.54 -16.33
C ALA A 666 -22.65 21.63 -16.31
N GLY A 667 -22.90 20.98 -15.16
CA GLY A 667 -24.18 20.33 -14.86
C GLY A 667 -24.10 19.03 -14.07
N HIS A 668 -22.91 18.44 -13.92
CA HIS A 668 -22.69 17.38 -12.93
C HIS A 668 -22.90 17.89 -11.50
N THR A 669 -23.50 17.06 -10.64
CA THR A 669 -23.78 17.43 -9.23
C THR A 669 -22.79 16.82 -8.25
N GLY A 670 -21.87 15.99 -8.75
CA GLY A 670 -20.79 15.34 -8.01
C GLY A 670 -19.44 15.52 -8.71
N GLN A 671 -18.37 15.11 -8.05
CA GLN A 671 -17.01 15.17 -8.60
C GLN A 671 -16.94 14.48 -9.97
N VAL A 672 -16.32 15.14 -10.96
CA VAL A 672 -16.06 14.54 -12.27
C VAL A 672 -14.71 13.83 -12.20
N VAL A 673 -14.71 12.53 -12.47
CA VAL A 673 -13.55 11.65 -12.24
C VAL A 673 -12.83 11.21 -13.51
N GLY A 674 -13.44 11.40 -14.67
CA GLY A 674 -12.81 11.04 -15.93
C GLY A 674 -13.48 11.69 -17.13
N ALA A 675 -12.68 11.88 -18.17
CA ALA A 675 -13.14 12.35 -19.47
C ALA A 675 -12.43 11.60 -20.59
N GLN A 676 -13.13 11.37 -21.70
CA GLN A 676 -12.56 10.77 -22.90
C GLN A 676 -13.17 11.41 -24.15
N PHE A 677 -12.33 11.84 -25.09
CA PHE A 677 -12.78 12.22 -26.43
C PHE A 677 -13.13 10.97 -27.25
N ASP A 678 -14.08 11.08 -28.17
CA ASP A 678 -14.23 10.09 -29.22
C ASP A 678 -13.06 10.16 -30.22
N ARG A 679 -12.95 9.16 -31.11
CA ARG A 679 -11.81 9.05 -32.04
C ARG A 679 -11.64 10.24 -32.99
N GLU A 680 -12.74 10.90 -33.32
CA GLU A 680 -12.74 12.08 -34.19
C GLU A 680 -12.55 13.38 -33.41
N GLY A 681 -12.62 13.36 -32.08
CA GLY A 681 -12.52 14.54 -31.23
C GLY A 681 -13.76 15.43 -31.25
N VAL A 682 -14.87 14.95 -31.82
CA VAL A 682 -16.13 15.69 -31.99
C VAL A 682 -16.95 15.63 -30.71
N ARG A 683 -16.87 14.52 -29.97
CA ARG A 683 -17.60 14.34 -28.71
C ARG A 683 -16.67 14.07 -27.55
N LEU A 684 -17.11 14.48 -26.37
CA LEU A 684 -16.47 14.16 -25.09
C LEU A 684 -17.47 13.41 -24.22
N VAL A 685 -17.04 12.35 -23.54
CA VAL A 685 -17.82 11.74 -22.45
C VAL A 685 -17.17 12.06 -21.12
N THR A 686 -17.96 12.45 -20.12
CA THR A 686 -17.52 12.68 -18.74
C THR A 686 -18.21 11.70 -17.79
N ALA A 687 -17.49 11.25 -16.76
CA ALA A 687 -17.99 10.37 -15.70
C ALA A 687 -17.99 11.10 -14.35
N SER A 688 -19.06 10.96 -13.56
CA SER A 688 -19.18 11.64 -12.27
C SER A 688 -19.68 10.75 -11.14
N TRP A 689 -19.26 11.10 -9.92
CA TRP A 689 -19.77 10.54 -8.68
C TRP A 689 -21.24 10.85 -8.40
N ASP A 690 -21.90 11.68 -9.21
CA ASP A 690 -23.36 11.80 -9.20
C ASP A 690 -24.11 10.59 -9.78
N GLY A 691 -23.39 9.57 -10.26
CA GLY A 691 -23.97 8.35 -10.84
C GLY A 691 -24.40 8.51 -12.29
N SER A 692 -23.98 9.59 -12.97
CA SER A 692 -24.24 9.82 -14.38
C SER A 692 -22.95 9.93 -15.20
N ALA A 693 -23.07 9.56 -16.47
CA ALA A 693 -22.15 10.02 -17.51
C ALA A 693 -22.86 11.04 -18.40
N ARG A 694 -22.12 11.96 -19.00
CA ARG A 694 -22.66 12.94 -19.95
C ARG A 694 -21.83 12.95 -21.21
N VAL A 695 -22.51 13.04 -22.36
CA VAL A 695 -21.89 13.19 -23.67
C VAL A 695 -22.08 14.63 -24.12
N TRP A 696 -20.99 15.26 -24.51
CA TRP A 696 -20.89 16.66 -24.88
C TRP A 696 -20.41 16.79 -26.31
N ASP A 697 -20.87 17.84 -26.96
CA ASP A 697 -20.23 18.33 -28.17
C ASP A 697 -18.91 19.02 -27.80
N ALA A 698 -17.79 18.57 -28.36
CA ALA A 698 -16.47 19.04 -27.97
C ALA A 698 -16.17 20.46 -28.46
N GLU A 699 -16.89 20.96 -29.47
CA GLU A 699 -16.67 22.29 -30.06
C GLU A 699 -17.49 23.37 -29.38
N SER A 700 -18.79 23.13 -29.22
CA SER A 700 -19.71 24.06 -28.57
C SER A 700 -19.70 23.94 -27.05
N GLY A 701 -19.36 22.76 -26.51
CA GLY A 701 -19.51 22.44 -25.09
C GLY A 701 -20.95 22.15 -24.67
N GLU A 702 -21.89 22.02 -25.61
CA GLU A 702 -23.28 21.70 -25.30
C GLU A 702 -23.45 20.23 -24.89
N GLU A 703 -24.31 19.98 -23.90
CA GLU A 703 -24.68 18.61 -23.51
C GLU A 703 -25.56 18.00 -24.61
N GLN A 704 -25.06 16.94 -25.25
CA GLN A 704 -25.82 16.18 -26.24
C GLN A 704 -26.69 15.10 -25.59
N ARG A 705 -26.19 14.45 -24.52
CA ARG A 705 -26.90 13.34 -23.88
C ARG A 705 -26.51 13.11 -22.41
N LEU A 706 -27.51 13.00 -21.55
CA LEU A 706 -27.38 12.48 -20.18
C LEU A 706 -27.56 10.96 -20.16
N LEU A 707 -26.57 10.26 -19.62
CA LEU A 707 -26.58 8.80 -19.38
C LEU A 707 -26.78 8.54 -17.88
N ALA A 708 -28.03 8.66 -17.43
CA ALA A 708 -28.41 8.51 -16.03
C ALA A 708 -29.10 7.17 -15.76
N GLY A 709 -28.81 6.57 -14.60
CA GLY A 709 -29.55 5.42 -14.09
C GLY A 709 -28.79 4.50 -13.15
N HIS A 710 -27.48 4.70 -12.94
CA HIS A 710 -26.74 4.03 -11.86
C HIS A 710 -27.22 4.53 -10.49
N ARG A 711 -27.08 3.67 -9.47
CA ARG A 711 -27.55 3.96 -8.10
C ARG A 711 -26.47 4.54 -7.19
N GLU A 712 -25.21 4.38 -7.57
CA GLU A 712 -24.04 4.89 -6.85
C GLU A 712 -23.06 5.58 -7.81
N ALA A 713 -21.97 6.10 -7.25
CA ALA A 713 -20.95 6.84 -7.97
C ALA A 713 -20.43 6.08 -9.21
N LEU A 714 -20.25 6.82 -10.29
CA LEU A 714 -19.62 6.30 -11.50
C LEU A 714 -18.10 6.41 -11.40
N VAL A 715 -17.40 5.34 -11.78
CA VAL A 715 -15.93 5.28 -11.71
C VAL A 715 -15.30 5.57 -13.07
N THR A 716 -15.90 5.07 -14.16
CA THR A 716 -15.42 5.31 -15.52
C THR A 716 -16.55 5.36 -16.54
N ALA A 717 -16.34 6.12 -17.62
CA ALA A 717 -17.15 6.12 -18.83
C ALA A 717 -16.20 6.14 -20.04
N SER A 718 -16.46 5.30 -21.05
CA SER A 718 -15.63 5.23 -22.26
C SER A 718 -16.46 4.97 -23.51
N PHE A 719 -16.10 5.62 -24.62
CA PHE A 719 -16.69 5.34 -25.93
C PHE A 719 -16.27 3.97 -26.47
N SER A 720 -17.16 3.34 -27.24
CA SER A 720 -16.77 2.26 -28.13
C SER A 720 -15.80 2.75 -29.21
N PRO A 721 -15.00 1.86 -29.84
CA PRO A 721 -14.10 2.21 -30.94
C PRO A 721 -14.78 2.90 -32.14
N SER A 722 -16.06 2.58 -32.37
CA SER A 722 -16.95 3.16 -33.38
C SER A 722 -17.68 4.43 -32.91
N ALA A 723 -17.54 4.78 -31.63
CA ALA A 723 -18.17 5.91 -30.96
C ALA A 723 -19.72 5.96 -31.09
N ASP A 724 -20.34 4.80 -31.29
CA ASP A 724 -21.78 4.59 -31.33
C ASP A 724 -22.35 4.15 -29.97
N ARG A 725 -21.49 3.78 -29.03
CA ARG A 725 -21.86 3.29 -27.69
C ARG A 725 -20.95 3.90 -26.62
N VAL A 726 -21.44 3.97 -25.38
CA VAL A 726 -20.65 4.31 -24.18
C VAL A 726 -20.79 3.19 -23.17
N VAL A 727 -19.68 2.75 -22.56
CA VAL A 727 -19.70 1.86 -21.40
C VAL A 727 -19.47 2.66 -20.13
N THR A 728 -20.25 2.39 -19.09
CA THR A 728 -20.15 3.03 -17.77
C THR A 728 -20.03 1.97 -16.68
N ALA A 729 -19.11 2.14 -15.73
CA ALA A 729 -18.95 1.24 -14.57
C ALA A 729 -19.19 1.99 -13.25
N SER A 730 -20.00 1.42 -12.36
CA SER A 730 -20.41 2.04 -11.11
C SER A 730 -20.11 1.18 -9.89
N LEU A 731 -19.94 1.85 -8.75
CA LEU A 731 -19.85 1.21 -7.44
C LEU A 731 -21.10 0.43 -7.05
N ASP A 732 -22.24 0.64 -7.74
CA ASP A 732 -23.46 -0.15 -7.57
C ASP A 732 -23.34 -1.63 -8.03
N GLY A 733 -22.17 -2.01 -8.57
CA GLY A 733 -21.86 -3.36 -9.04
C GLY A 733 -22.31 -3.64 -10.47
N THR A 734 -22.92 -2.66 -11.14
CA THR A 734 -23.38 -2.79 -12.53
C THR A 734 -22.46 -2.07 -13.51
N VAL A 735 -22.34 -2.66 -14.70
CA VAL A 735 -21.76 -1.99 -15.87
C VAL A 735 -22.88 -1.79 -16.88
N ARG A 736 -22.95 -0.64 -17.55
CA ARG A 736 -23.99 -0.36 -18.54
C ARG A 736 -23.39 0.01 -19.87
N VAL A 737 -23.99 -0.50 -20.94
CA VAL A 737 -23.64 -0.13 -22.31
C VAL A 737 -24.79 0.68 -22.91
N TRP A 738 -24.50 1.93 -23.23
CA TRP A 738 -25.44 2.92 -23.72
C TRP A 738 -25.30 3.07 -25.23
N PRO A 739 -26.29 2.64 -26.03
CA PRO A 739 -26.34 3.00 -27.44
C PRO A 739 -26.58 4.51 -27.58
N LEU A 740 -25.79 5.17 -28.43
CA LEU A 740 -25.88 6.60 -28.71
C LEU A 740 -26.84 6.94 -29.85
N ASP A 741 -27.34 5.94 -30.57
CA ASP A 741 -28.40 6.10 -31.57
C ASP A 741 -29.72 6.61 -30.95
N VAL A 742 -30.51 7.35 -31.72
CA VAL A 742 -31.72 8.07 -31.32
C VAL A 742 -32.88 7.12 -31.03
N GLU A 743 -32.91 5.96 -31.71
CA GLU A 743 -33.98 4.95 -31.60
C GLU A 743 -33.75 3.95 -30.44
N ALA A 744 -32.49 3.67 -30.09
CA ALA A 744 -32.14 2.77 -29.00
C ALA A 744 -31.84 3.58 -27.70
N ARG A 745 -32.82 3.66 -26.80
CA ARG A 745 -32.70 4.44 -25.55
C ARG A 745 -32.40 3.62 -24.30
N VAL A 746 -32.56 2.30 -24.37
CA VAL A 746 -32.40 1.43 -23.20
C VAL A 746 -30.96 0.92 -23.15
N PRO A 747 -30.21 1.16 -22.06
CA PRO A 747 -28.89 0.58 -21.90
C PRO A 747 -28.98 -0.94 -21.66
N SER A 748 -28.02 -1.68 -22.20
CA SER A 748 -27.77 -3.05 -21.74
C SER A 748 -27.17 -2.98 -20.34
N VAL A 749 -27.80 -3.60 -19.35
CA VAL A 749 -27.28 -3.70 -17.98
C VAL A 749 -26.54 -5.02 -17.84
N LEU A 750 -25.24 -4.93 -17.55
CA LEU A 750 -24.31 -6.03 -17.36
C LEU A 750 -24.21 -6.31 -15.85
N GLU A 751 -25.01 -7.26 -15.37
CA GLU A 751 -25.08 -7.66 -13.96
C GLU A 751 -24.31 -8.96 -13.71
N GLY A 752 -23.56 -9.02 -12.60
CA GLY A 752 -22.81 -10.23 -12.21
C GLY A 752 -21.64 -10.00 -11.26
N HIS A 753 -21.15 -8.78 -11.08
CA HIS A 753 -20.16 -8.51 -10.04
C HIS A 753 -20.79 -8.50 -8.64
N SER A 754 -20.09 -9.09 -7.68
CA SER A 754 -20.50 -9.12 -6.26
C SER A 754 -19.95 -7.95 -5.44
N GLY A 755 -19.07 -7.15 -6.06
CA GLY A 755 -18.58 -5.87 -5.54
C GLY A 755 -18.67 -4.78 -6.61
N GLY A 756 -18.48 -3.52 -6.21
CA GLY A 756 -18.58 -2.37 -7.12
C GLY A 756 -17.67 -2.50 -8.34
N ALA A 757 -18.18 -2.20 -9.54
CA ALA A 757 -17.40 -2.22 -10.77
C ALA A 757 -16.47 -1.00 -10.81
N GLN A 758 -15.17 -1.24 -10.81
CA GLN A 758 -14.15 -0.20 -10.68
C GLN A 758 -13.51 0.15 -12.02
N ALA A 759 -13.57 -0.75 -13.01
CA ALA A 759 -13.00 -0.52 -14.32
C ALA A 759 -13.82 -1.21 -15.42
N ALA A 760 -13.95 -0.56 -16.56
CA ALA A 760 -14.52 -1.13 -17.77
C ALA A 760 -13.85 -0.54 -19.02
N ALA A 761 -13.63 -1.36 -20.03
CA ALA A 761 -13.10 -0.93 -21.32
C ALA A 761 -13.67 -1.79 -22.47
N PHE A 762 -13.87 -1.19 -23.65
CA PHE A 762 -14.16 -1.92 -24.87
C PHE A 762 -12.88 -2.53 -25.45
N ALA A 763 -13.00 -3.74 -26.00
CA ALA A 763 -12.00 -4.29 -26.89
C ALA A 763 -11.86 -3.39 -28.16
N PRO A 764 -10.71 -3.38 -28.84
CA PRO A 764 -10.47 -2.51 -30.00
C PRO A 764 -11.45 -2.70 -31.16
N ASP A 765 -12.08 -3.87 -31.26
CA ASP A 765 -13.12 -4.21 -32.25
C ASP A 765 -14.54 -3.81 -31.82
N GLY A 766 -14.73 -3.40 -30.56
CA GLY A 766 -16.02 -3.04 -29.96
C GLY A 766 -16.96 -4.23 -29.71
N SER A 767 -16.51 -5.47 -29.92
CA SER A 767 -17.35 -6.67 -29.81
C SER A 767 -17.49 -7.16 -28.37
N THR A 768 -16.59 -6.73 -27.50
CA THR A 768 -16.47 -7.21 -26.12
C THR A 768 -16.17 -6.06 -25.16
N VAL A 769 -16.69 -6.14 -23.94
CA VAL A 769 -16.31 -5.27 -22.82
C VAL A 769 -15.56 -6.11 -21.78
N VAL A 770 -14.42 -5.63 -21.28
CA VAL A 770 -13.77 -6.19 -20.09
C VAL A 770 -14.10 -5.34 -18.88
N THR A 771 -14.33 -5.98 -17.74
CA THR A 771 -14.62 -5.29 -16.47
C THR A 771 -13.80 -5.87 -15.33
N GLY A 772 -13.39 -4.99 -14.42
CA GLY A 772 -12.76 -5.33 -13.15
C GLY A 772 -13.55 -4.71 -11.99
N ALA A 773 -13.68 -5.44 -10.89
CA ALA A 773 -14.50 -4.99 -9.76
C ALA A 773 -13.84 -5.24 -8.40
N GLY A 774 -14.48 -4.70 -7.36
CA GLY A 774 -14.09 -4.85 -5.95
C GLY A 774 -14.16 -6.27 -5.41
N ASP A 775 -14.75 -7.20 -6.15
CA ASP A 775 -14.71 -8.63 -5.86
C ASP A 775 -13.42 -9.32 -6.34
N GLY A 776 -12.52 -8.59 -7.00
CA GLY A 776 -11.28 -9.12 -7.57
C GLY A 776 -11.49 -9.87 -8.89
N VAL A 777 -12.71 -9.94 -9.41
CA VAL A 777 -13.04 -10.72 -10.60
C VAL A 777 -12.87 -9.87 -11.86
N VAL A 778 -12.32 -10.49 -12.91
CA VAL A 778 -12.26 -9.92 -14.26
C VAL A 778 -13.23 -10.67 -15.17
N ARG A 779 -14.16 -9.94 -15.79
CA ARG A 779 -15.19 -10.51 -16.68
C ARG A 779 -15.07 -9.95 -18.10
N LEU A 780 -15.41 -10.79 -19.08
CA LEU A 780 -15.67 -10.37 -20.45
C LEU A 780 -17.17 -10.45 -20.73
N TRP A 781 -17.69 -9.45 -21.40
CA TRP A 781 -19.10 -9.30 -21.71
C TRP A 781 -19.31 -9.13 -23.19
N ASN A 782 -20.34 -9.79 -23.71
CA ASN A 782 -20.92 -9.38 -24.98
C ASN A 782 -21.86 -8.18 -24.73
N PRO A 783 -21.56 -6.98 -25.25
CA PRO A 783 -22.31 -5.77 -24.97
C PRO A 783 -23.75 -5.80 -25.51
N ASP A 784 -24.03 -6.62 -26.52
CA ASP A 784 -25.35 -6.72 -27.16
C ASP A 784 -26.26 -7.74 -26.47
N ARG A 785 -25.69 -8.84 -25.99
CA ARG A 785 -26.43 -9.96 -25.37
C ARG A 785 -26.47 -9.90 -23.84
N GLY A 786 -25.58 -9.14 -23.22
CA GLY A 786 -25.41 -9.10 -21.77
C GLY A 786 -24.80 -10.37 -21.17
N SER A 787 -24.49 -11.38 -21.98
CA SER A 787 -23.84 -12.61 -21.54
C SER A 787 -22.41 -12.32 -21.10
N SER A 788 -22.01 -12.89 -19.97
CA SER A 788 -20.69 -12.69 -19.35
C SER A 788 -19.96 -14.00 -19.17
N ARG A 789 -18.63 -13.94 -19.18
CA ARG A 789 -17.77 -15.03 -18.70
C ARG A 789 -16.65 -14.47 -17.84
N ILE A 790 -16.29 -15.22 -16.79
CA ILE A 790 -15.15 -14.90 -15.94
C ILE A 790 -13.87 -15.34 -16.65
N VAL A 791 -12.91 -14.42 -16.79
CA VAL A 791 -11.60 -14.72 -17.41
C VAL A 791 -10.54 -15.03 -16.36
N GLY A 792 -10.64 -14.42 -15.19
CA GLY A 792 -9.77 -14.75 -14.07
C GLY A 792 -9.92 -13.78 -12.91
N THR A 793 -9.05 -13.91 -11.91
CA THR A 793 -9.22 -13.21 -10.63
C THR A 793 -7.94 -12.69 -10.01
N HIS A 794 -8.12 -11.69 -9.16
CA HIS A 794 -7.13 -11.11 -8.28
C HIS A 794 -7.50 -11.32 -6.81
N ARG A 795 -6.51 -11.19 -5.92
CA ARG A 795 -6.74 -11.24 -4.47
C ARG A 795 -7.37 -9.95 -3.96
N ASP A 796 -7.01 -8.84 -4.58
CA ASP A 796 -7.46 -7.50 -4.22
C ASP A 796 -8.36 -6.92 -5.33
N PRO A 797 -9.15 -5.86 -5.05
CA PRO A 797 -9.95 -5.16 -6.04
C PRO A 797 -9.20 -4.87 -7.34
N VAL A 798 -9.85 -5.13 -8.47
CA VAL A 798 -9.31 -4.78 -9.80
C VAL A 798 -9.83 -3.39 -10.15
N TRP A 799 -8.96 -2.38 -10.07
CA TRP A 799 -9.35 -0.99 -10.31
C TRP A 799 -8.96 -0.45 -11.69
N MET A 800 -8.20 -1.22 -12.48
CA MET A 800 -7.85 -0.84 -13.83
C MET A 800 -7.80 -2.04 -14.75
N VAL A 801 -8.34 -1.85 -15.95
CA VAL A 801 -8.24 -2.77 -17.07
C VAL A 801 -7.86 -1.97 -18.32
N ALA A 802 -7.04 -2.54 -19.19
CA ALA A 802 -6.62 -1.90 -20.43
C ALA A 802 -6.41 -2.94 -21.52
N PHE A 803 -6.87 -2.67 -22.74
CA PHE A 803 -6.62 -3.52 -23.89
C PHE A 803 -5.31 -3.15 -24.60
N ASP A 804 -4.69 -4.15 -25.20
CA ASP A 804 -3.74 -3.93 -26.28
C ASP A 804 -4.49 -3.52 -27.57
N ASN A 805 -3.87 -2.69 -28.40
CA ASN A 805 -4.45 -2.15 -29.62
C ASN A 805 -4.57 -3.18 -30.76
N GLY A 806 -3.85 -4.31 -30.72
CA GLY A 806 -3.76 -5.21 -31.89
C GLY A 806 -3.89 -6.72 -31.62
N SER A 807 -3.45 -7.23 -30.47
CA SER A 807 -3.35 -8.69 -30.23
C SER A 807 -4.59 -9.33 -29.59
N GLY A 808 -5.56 -8.52 -29.14
CA GLY A 808 -6.65 -9.02 -28.31
C GLY A 808 -6.18 -9.51 -26.93
N ALA A 809 -5.03 -9.04 -26.46
CA ALA A 809 -4.62 -9.18 -25.06
C ALA A 809 -5.15 -8.01 -24.22
N PHE A 810 -5.26 -8.21 -22.91
CA PHE A 810 -5.58 -7.14 -21.98
C PHE A 810 -4.83 -7.28 -20.66
N LEU A 811 -4.66 -6.15 -19.99
CA LEU A 811 -4.02 -5.99 -18.68
C LEU A 811 -5.10 -5.74 -17.65
N SER A 812 -4.91 -6.30 -16.47
CA SER A 812 -5.68 -5.94 -15.27
C SER A 812 -4.73 -5.66 -14.11
N VAL A 813 -5.02 -4.61 -13.35
CA VAL A 813 -4.18 -4.15 -12.24
C VAL A 813 -4.98 -4.19 -10.93
N SER A 814 -4.32 -4.64 -9.87
CA SER A 814 -4.90 -4.89 -8.55
C SER A 814 -3.94 -4.47 -7.43
N GLY A 815 -4.49 -4.22 -6.24
CA GLY A 815 -3.73 -3.70 -5.09
C GLY A 815 -2.72 -4.64 -4.45
N GLY A 816 -2.80 -5.94 -4.71
CA GLY A 816 -1.90 -6.95 -4.13
C GLY A 816 -0.49 -7.00 -4.71
N GLY A 817 0.00 -5.91 -5.31
CA GLY A 817 1.33 -5.83 -5.91
C GLY A 817 1.51 -6.65 -7.20
N ALA A 818 0.41 -7.03 -7.86
CA ALA A 818 0.46 -7.81 -9.10
C ALA A 818 -0.44 -7.22 -10.18
N ALA A 819 0.13 -7.03 -11.38
CA ALA A 819 -0.65 -6.87 -12.60
C ALA A 819 -0.67 -8.21 -13.35
N ARG A 820 -1.70 -8.44 -14.17
CA ARG A 820 -1.86 -9.68 -14.93
C ARG A 820 -2.18 -9.41 -16.39
N LEU A 821 -1.51 -10.16 -17.27
CA LEU A 821 -1.77 -10.18 -18.71
C LEU A 821 -2.67 -11.35 -19.07
N TRP A 822 -3.65 -11.09 -19.92
CA TRP A 822 -4.66 -12.04 -20.35
C TRP A 822 -4.76 -12.05 -21.86
N THR A 823 -5.23 -13.17 -22.42
CA THR A 823 -5.65 -13.27 -23.81
C THR A 823 -7.16 -13.49 -23.88
N MET A 824 -7.78 -13.00 -24.94
CA MET A 824 -9.23 -13.18 -25.15
C MET A 824 -9.63 -14.65 -25.43
N GLU A 825 -8.68 -15.55 -25.70
CA GLU A 825 -8.95 -16.98 -25.93
C GLU A 825 -9.07 -17.83 -24.65
N ALA A 826 -9.07 -17.21 -23.46
CA ALA A 826 -9.15 -17.95 -22.21
C ALA A 826 -10.44 -18.80 -22.10
N PHE A 827 -10.26 -19.99 -21.52
CA PHE A 827 -11.22 -21.06 -21.24
C PHE A 827 -12.67 -20.62 -21.00
N ASP A 828 -13.64 -21.23 -21.72
CA ASP A 828 -15.09 -21.02 -21.53
C ASP A 828 -15.70 -22.19 -20.70
N PRO A 829 -15.89 -22.02 -19.39
CA PRO A 829 -16.43 -23.07 -18.53
C PRO A 829 -17.90 -23.42 -18.82
N SER A 830 -18.63 -22.59 -19.58
CA SER A 830 -20.03 -22.86 -19.93
C SER A 830 -20.19 -23.99 -20.96
N THR A 831 -19.09 -24.42 -21.58
CA THR A 831 -19.07 -25.48 -22.60
C THR A 831 -18.79 -26.88 -22.05
N ILE A 832 -18.55 -27.02 -20.73
CA ILE A 832 -18.19 -28.29 -20.09
C ILE A 832 -19.25 -28.68 -19.07
N GLU A 833 -19.74 -29.92 -19.15
CA GLU A 833 -20.67 -30.48 -18.16
C GLU A 833 -20.01 -30.46 -16.76
N PRO A 834 -20.70 -30.06 -15.67
CA PRO A 834 -20.09 -29.95 -14.34
C PRO A 834 -19.40 -31.24 -13.86
N THR A 835 -19.88 -32.40 -14.29
CA THR A 835 -19.27 -33.71 -14.04
C THR A 835 -17.99 -33.95 -14.84
N GLU A 836 -17.91 -33.42 -16.06
CA GLU A 836 -16.69 -33.44 -16.88
C GLU A 836 -15.65 -32.43 -16.38
N LEU A 837 -16.05 -31.32 -15.74
CA LEU A 837 -15.12 -30.35 -15.14
C LEU A 837 -14.38 -30.95 -13.93
N VAL A 838 -15.08 -31.76 -13.12
CA VAL A 838 -14.50 -32.54 -12.01
C VAL A 838 -13.58 -33.66 -12.52
N ALA A 839 -13.94 -34.31 -13.63
CA ALA A 839 -13.11 -35.34 -14.26
C ALA A 839 -11.91 -34.77 -15.04
N ALA A 840 -12.06 -33.61 -15.68
CA ALA A 840 -10.99 -32.86 -16.32
C ALA A 840 -9.98 -32.34 -15.29
N PHE A 841 -10.40 -32.12 -14.04
CA PHE A 841 -9.53 -31.79 -12.92
C PHE A 841 -8.59 -32.96 -12.56
N ASP A 842 -9.09 -34.20 -12.54
CA ASP A 842 -8.25 -35.40 -12.30
C ASP A 842 -7.19 -35.60 -13.41
N VAL A 843 -7.46 -35.17 -14.64
CA VAL A 843 -6.57 -35.38 -15.79
C VAL A 843 -5.67 -34.16 -16.10
N ARG A 844 -6.13 -32.92 -15.88
CA ARG A 844 -5.33 -31.70 -16.09
C ARG A 844 -4.43 -31.34 -14.93
N ALA A 845 -4.74 -31.76 -13.70
CA ALA A 845 -3.80 -31.65 -12.57
C ALA A 845 -2.48 -32.39 -12.89
N LEU A 846 -2.52 -33.47 -13.67
CA LEU A 846 -1.32 -34.18 -14.13
C LEU A 846 -0.57 -33.50 -15.28
N ARG A 847 -1.18 -32.55 -16.00
CA ARG A 847 -0.57 -31.87 -17.16
C ARG A 847 -0.09 -30.45 -16.87
N VAL A 848 -0.70 -29.75 -15.91
CA VAL A 848 -0.34 -28.37 -15.56
C VAL A 848 0.75 -28.32 -14.48
N LEU A 849 0.90 -29.37 -13.66
CA LEU A 849 1.96 -29.46 -12.66
C LEU A 849 3.36 -29.72 -13.23
N SER A 850 3.54 -29.84 -14.55
CA SER A 850 4.85 -30.03 -15.18
C SER A 850 5.41 -28.80 -15.90
N THR A 851 4.78 -27.62 -15.84
CA THR A 851 5.17 -26.49 -16.72
C THR A 851 5.43 -25.14 -16.07
N GLU A 852 5.27 -24.92 -14.76
CA GLU A 852 5.37 -23.55 -14.20
C GLU A 852 6.38 -23.29 -13.07
N GLU A 853 7.44 -24.10 -12.94
CA GLU A 853 8.66 -23.64 -12.27
C GLU A 853 9.92 -24.14 -12.99
N LYS A 854 10.29 -23.44 -14.09
CA LYS A 854 11.66 -23.13 -14.53
C LYS A 854 11.65 -22.53 -15.93
N GLY A 855 12.40 -21.44 -16.12
CA GLY A 855 12.53 -20.75 -17.40
C GLY A 855 13.22 -21.59 -18.50
N GLU A 856 12.70 -21.35 -19.71
CA GLU A 856 13.24 -21.56 -21.06
C GLU A 856 13.26 -22.96 -21.75
N PHE A 857 12.44 -23.02 -22.82
CA PHE A 857 12.49 -23.80 -24.08
C PHE A 857 12.24 -25.33 -24.10
N TRP A 858 11.17 -25.76 -24.80
CA TRP A 858 11.17 -26.25 -26.20
C TRP A 858 9.72 -26.47 -26.72
N LEU A 859 9.38 -25.81 -27.83
CA LEU A 859 8.21 -26.11 -28.66
C LEU A 859 8.69 -26.96 -29.85
N ALA A 860 8.17 -28.19 -29.96
CA ALA A 860 8.09 -28.90 -31.24
C ALA A 860 6.62 -29.28 -31.46
N HIS A 861 6.04 -28.69 -32.51
CA HIS A 861 4.76 -29.08 -33.08
C HIS A 861 4.73 -30.59 -33.36
N VAL A 862 3.71 -31.29 -32.87
CA VAL A 862 3.19 -32.50 -33.52
C VAL A 862 1.66 -32.48 -33.41
N ASP A 863 1.04 -32.40 -34.59
CA ASP A 863 -0.39 -32.54 -34.83
C ASP A 863 -0.99 -33.78 -34.17
N SER A 864 -2.20 -33.61 -33.64
CA SER A 864 -3.07 -34.71 -33.26
C SER A 864 -3.59 -35.43 -34.52
N SER A 865 -3.11 -36.63 -34.79
CA SER A 865 -3.93 -37.67 -35.43
C SER A 865 -3.46 -39.07 -35.05
N GLY A 866 -4.41 -39.91 -34.61
CA GLY A 866 -4.40 -41.35 -34.90
C GLY A 866 -3.67 -42.30 -33.95
N SER A 867 -4.48 -43.01 -33.15
CA SER A 867 -4.47 -44.47 -32.92
C SER A 867 -3.27 -45.20 -32.28
N SER A 868 -3.60 -45.86 -31.17
CA SER A 868 -3.33 -47.27 -30.78
C SER A 868 -1.91 -47.82 -30.60
N ASP A 869 -1.80 -48.60 -29.52
CA ASP A 869 -0.94 -49.77 -29.27
C ASP A 869 0.42 -49.62 -28.54
N SER A 870 0.35 -50.04 -27.26
CA SER A 870 1.23 -50.93 -26.48
C SER A 870 2.77 -50.91 -26.60
N ALA A 871 3.37 -50.91 -25.40
CA ALA A 871 4.56 -51.64 -24.93
C ALA A 871 5.97 -51.04 -25.12
N GLY A 872 6.66 -50.86 -23.98
CA GLY A 872 8.12 -50.84 -23.86
C GLY A 872 8.76 -49.51 -23.46
N ALA A 873 8.71 -49.14 -22.17
CA ALA A 873 9.49 -48.00 -21.64
C ALA A 873 10.57 -48.50 -20.67
N GLY A 874 11.69 -48.93 -21.25
CA GLY A 874 12.99 -49.02 -20.58
C GLY A 874 14.01 -48.28 -21.42
N ALA A 875 14.15 -46.96 -21.23
CA ALA A 875 15.28 -46.18 -21.73
C ALA A 875 15.36 -44.80 -21.05
N ASP A 876 16.45 -44.63 -20.29
CA ASP A 876 17.27 -43.43 -20.13
C ASP A 876 16.73 -42.14 -19.46
N LEU A 877 16.69 -42.18 -18.13
CA LEU A 877 16.63 -40.98 -17.26
C LEU A 877 18.02 -40.40 -16.92
N SER A 878 19.11 -41.03 -17.36
CA SER A 878 20.49 -40.59 -17.08
C SER A 878 20.89 -39.30 -17.82
N ALA A 879 20.17 -38.95 -18.89
CA ALA A 879 20.38 -37.72 -19.66
C ALA A 879 19.85 -36.44 -18.97
N SER A 880 18.82 -36.56 -18.11
CA SER A 880 18.22 -35.40 -17.43
C SER A 880 19.10 -34.79 -16.33
N VAL A 881 20.02 -35.59 -15.77
CA VAL A 881 20.95 -35.14 -14.70
C VAL A 881 22.15 -34.37 -15.29
N ARG A 882 22.49 -34.56 -16.57
CA ARG A 882 23.53 -33.78 -17.26
C ARG A 882 23.04 -32.44 -17.83
N ALA A 883 21.73 -32.22 -17.90
CA ALA A 883 21.14 -31.02 -18.51
C ALA A 883 21.09 -29.79 -17.56
N GLY A 884 21.41 -29.97 -16.27
CA GLY A 884 21.46 -28.88 -15.28
C GLY A 884 22.82 -28.18 -15.23
N ALA A 885 23.15 -27.40 -16.26
CA ALA A 885 24.28 -26.49 -16.21
C ALA A 885 23.87 -25.23 -15.43
N GLY A 886 24.24 -25.13 -14.14
CA GLY A 886 24.13 -23.88 -13.38
C GLY A 886 24.03 -23.96 -11.85
N LEU A 887 23.60 -25.08 -11.25
CA LEU A 887 23.41 -25.21 -9.80
C LEU A 887 24.49 -26.08 -9.13
N SER A 888 25.02 -25.63 -7.99
CA SER A 888 25.99 -26.36 -7.15
C SER A 888 25.38 -27.60 -6.48
N ALA A 889 26.19 -28.57 -6.03
CA ALA A 889 25.66 -29.73 -5.31
C ALA A 889 25.05 -29.33 -3.95
N ALA A 890 25.57 -28.27 -3.32
CA ALA A 890 25.04 -27.70 -2.08
C ALA A 890 23.59 -27.22 -2.24
N GLU A 891 23.30 -26.40 -3.26
CA GLU A 891 21.95 -25.91 -3.55
C GLU A 891 20.97 -27.05 -3.88
N LYS A 892 21.47 -28.09 -4.55
CA LYS A 892 20.69 -29.30 -4.85
C LYS A 892 20.40 -30.10 -3.59
N CYS A 893 21.36 -30.28 -2.68
CA CYS A 893 21.14 -30.98 -1.42
C CYS A 893 20.17 -30.22 -0.51
N ASP A 894 20.35 -28.91 -0.37
CA ASP A 894 19.46 -28.06 0.43
C ASP A 894 18.01 -28.15 -0.05
N THR A 895 17.82 -28.17 -1.37
CA THR A 895 16.50 -28.36 -1.96
C THR A 895 16.00 -29.77 -1.65
N LEU A 896 16.74 -30.81 -2.07
CA LEU A 896 16.26 -32.20 -2.09
C LEU A 896 16.09 -32.84 -0.70
N ALA A 897 16.83 -32.40 0.30
CA ALA A 897 16.78 -32.95 1.65
C ALA A 897 15.94 -32.10 2.63
N ALA A 898 15.51 -30.88 2.28
CA ALA A 898 14.76 -29.98 3.18
C ALA A 898 13.49 -30.61 3.79
N ASP A 899 13.18 -30.19 5.02
CA ASP A 899 11.84 -30.28 5.63
C ASP A 899 11.32 -28.86 5.72
N PRO A 900 10.07 -28.60 5.31
CA PRO A 900 9.44 -27.30 5.57
C PRO A 900 9.25 -26.99 7.07
N ALA A 901 9.58 -27.92 7.98
CA ALA A 901 9.47 -27.75 9.43
C ALA A 901 10.79 -27.35 10.15
N ASP A 902 11.87 -27.06 9.42
CA ASP A 902 13.15 -26.62 10.01
C ASP A 902 13.08 -25.14 10.45
N PRO A 903 13.37 -24.81 11.73
CA PRO A 903 13.37 -23.42 12.22
C PRO A 903 14.34 -22.48 11.50
N GLY A 904 15.37 -23.01 10.83
CA GLY A 904 16.40 -22.23 10.13
C GLY A 904 16.09 -21.90 8.66
N HIS A 905 14.97 -22.36 8.10
CA HIS A 905 14.63 -22.15 6.69
C HIS A 905 13.21 -21.63 6.51
N ARG A 906 13.06 -20.30 6.34
CA ARG A 906 11.82 -19.71 5.85
C ARG A 906 11.84 -19.71 4.32
N GLY A 907 11.09 -20.64 3.74
CA GLY A 907 10.85 -20.73 2.31
C GLY A 907 11.33 -22.06 1.76
N LEU A 908 10.39 -22.96 1.49
CA LEU A 908 10.25 -23.82 0.31
C LEU A 908 9.17 -24.88 0.60
N GLU A 909 8.14 -24.93 -0.25
CA GLU A 909 7.08 -25.95 -0.21
C GLU A 909 7.56 -27.30 -0.76
N LYS A 910 6.80 -28.35 -0.41
CA LYS A 910 7.13 -29.79 -0.39
C LYS A 910 7.69 -30.39 -1.71
N ILE A 911 8.71 -31.23 -1.56
CA ILE A 911 9.20 -32.16 -2.60
C ILE A 911 8.38 -33.46 -2.59
N PRO A 912 8.05 -34.05 -3.76
CA PRO A 912 7.29 -35.30 -3.83
C PRO A 912 8.03 -36.50 -3.20
N PRO A 913 7.33 -37.45 -2.55
CA PRO A 913 7.92 -38.63 -1.89
C PRO A 913 8.55 -39.67 -2.84
N SER A 914 8.61 -39.41 -4.15
CA SER A 914 8.99 -40.39 -5.18
C SER A 914 10.47 -40.32 -5.62
N LEU A 915 11.27 -39.40 -5.07
CA LEU A 915 12.72 -39.45 -5.21
C LEU A 915 13.26 -40.63 -4.41
N LYS A 916 13.70 -41.69 -5.12
CA LYS A 916 14.38 -42.83 -4.50
C LYS A 916 15.49 -42.31 -3.58
N SER A 917 15.44 -42.70 -2.31
CA SER A 917 16.33 -42.23 -1.24
C SER A 917 17.82 -42.29 -1.61
N GLU A 918 18.22 -43.29 -2.41
CA GLU A 918 19.58 -43.47 -2.91
C GLU A 918 20.11 -42.28 -3.72
N ASN A 919 19.26 -41.61 -4.52
CA ASN A 919 19.67 -40.47 -5.36
C ASN A 919 19.85 -39.18 -4.53
N VAL A 920 19.02 -38.98 -3.49
CA VAL A 920 19.12 -37.81 -2.60
C VAL A 920 20.35 -37.94 -1.69
N VAL A 921 20.61 -39.14 -1.18
CA VAL A 921 21.81 -39.43 -0.38
C VAL A 921 23.07 -39.19 -1.20
N ALA A 922 23.13 -39.61 -2.47
CA ALA A 922 24.28 -39.38 -3.34
C ALA A 922 24.57 -37.88 -3.56
N VAL A 923 23.53 -37.08 -3.84
CA VAL A 923 23.67 -35.63 -4.05
C VAL A 923 24.10 -34.91 -2.77
N CYS A 924 23.52 -35.27 -1.62
CA CYS A 924 23.91 -34.67 -0.35
C CYS A 924 25.29 -35.11 0.13
N ARG A 925 25.72 -36.34 -0.18
CA ARG A 925 27.07 -36.80 0.11
C ARG A 925 28.10 -36.02 -0.71
N GLN A 926 27.83 -35.84 -2.00
CA GLN A 926 28.65 -34.99 -2.87
C GLN A 926 28.71 -33.53 -2.38
N ALA A 927 27.59 -32.96 -1.92
CA ALA A 927 27.57 -31.60 -1.37
C ALA A 927 28.44 -31.44 -0.11
N VAL A 928 28.43 -32.43 0.79
CA VAL A 928 29.28 -32.45 1.99
C VAL A 928 30.76 -32.62 1.65
N GLU A 929 31.08 -33.30 0.55
CA GLU A 929 32.45 -33.43 0.02
C GLU A 929 32.93 -32.16 -0.67
N GLU A 930 32.05 -31.47 -1.42
CA GLU A 930 32.36 -30.19 -2.09
C GLU A 930 32.57 -29.05 -1.09
N VAL A 931 31.83 -29.05 0.03
CA VAL A 931 31.96 -28.05 1.11
C VAL A 931 32.18 -28.73 2.47
N PRO A 932 33.40 -29.25 2.74
CA PRO A 932 33.70 -29.94 3.98
C PRO A 932 33.58 -29.01 5.19
N GLY A 933 32.81 -29.42 6.19
CA GLY A 933 32.69 -28.70 7.46
C GLY A 933 31.45 -27.82 7.58
N GLU A 934 30.63 -27.70 6.53
CA GLU A 934 29.33 -27.03 6.61
C GLU A 934 28.34 -27.88 7.44
N PRO A 935 27.96 -27.45 8.66
CA PRO A 935 27.17 -28.27 9.57
C PRO A 935 25.74 -28.49 9.07
N ARG A 936 25.20 -27.52 8.32
CA ARG A 936 23.87 -27.61 7.73
C ARG A 936 23.79 -28.72 6.67
N LEU A 937 24.78 -28.82 5.77
CA LEU A 937 24.81 -29.89 4.77
C LEU A 937 24.98 -31.28 5.42
N SER A 938 25.74 -31.36 6.52
CA SER A 938 25.84 -32.58 7.32
C SER A 938 24.49 -32.98 7.97
N PHE A 939 23.71 -32.00 8.43
CA PHE A 939 22.35 -32.24 8.93
C PHE A 939 21.39 -32.69 7.81
N GLN A 940 21.42 -32.04 6.64
CA GLN A 940 20.61 -32.43 5.48
C GLN A 940 20.95 -33.83 4.97
N LEU A 941 22.24 -34.19 4.94
CA LEU A 941 22.70 -35.56 4.65
C LEU A 941 22.16 -36.56 5.68
N GLY A 942 22.21 -36.23 6.97
CA GLY A 942 21.63 -37.08 8.03
C GLY A 942 20.13 -37.33 7.82
N ARG A 943 19.37 -36.32 7.41
CA ARG A 943 17.94 -36.47 7.09
C ARG A 943 17.68 -37.32 5.85
N ALA A 944 18.47 -37.12 4.80
CA ALA A 944 18.40 -37.95 3.60
C ALA A 944 18.68 -39.44 3.91
N LEU A 945 19.72 -39.72 4.70
CA LEU A 945 20.10 -41.07 5.14
C LEU A 945 19.03 -41.70 6.03
N ALA A 946 18.45 -40.94 6.97
CA ALA A 946 17.37 -41.41 7.84
C ALA A 946 16.11 -41.78 7.02
N ARG A 947 15.75 -40.98 6.02
CA ARG A 947 14.66 -41.28 5.07
C ARG A 947 14.97 -42.50 4.18
N GLY A 948 16.25 -42.72 3.89
CA GLY A 948 16.73 -43.89 3.15
C GLY A 948 16.86 -45.18 3.94
N GLY A 949 16.63 -45.15 5.26
CA GLY A 949 16.66 -46.33 6.12
C GLY A 949 18.03 -46.65 6.72
N ASP A 950 19.07 -45.86 6.48
CA ASP A 950 20.39 -46.05 7.11
C ASP A 950 20.53 -45.22 8.39
N SER A 951 19.96 -45.75 9.48
CA SER A 951 19.94 -45.05 10.77
C SER A 951 21.33 -44.84 11.38
N ALA A 952 22.29 -45.74 11.13
CA ALA A 952 23.63 -45.66 11.71
C ALA A 952 24.47 -44.57 11.04
N GLU A 953 24.38 -44.44 9.71
CA GLU A 953 25.05 -43.36 8.98
C GLU A 953 24.37 -42.00 9.22
N ALA A 954 23.04 -41.98 9.32
CA ALA A 954 22.28 -40.79 9.69
C ALA A 954 22.69 -40.24 11.06
N SER A 955 22.80 -41.09 12.09
CA SER A 955 23.23 -40.68 13.43
C SER A 955 24.65 -40.11 13.44
N ARG A 956 25.57 -40.63 12.62
CA ARG A 956 26.92 -40.05 12.47
C ARG A 956 26.90 -38.68 11.81
N ALA A 957 26.07 -38.49 10.79
CA ALA A 957 25.91 -37.20 10.12
C ALA A 957 25.28 -36.14 11.04
N PHE A 958 24.27 -36.52 11.83
CA PHE A 958 23.69 -35.66 12.86
C PHE A 958 24.67 -35.33 13.98
N ALA A 959 25.46 -36.29 14.47
CA ALA A 959 26.49 -36.05 15.48
C ALA A 959 27.57 -35.08 14.98
N LYS A 960 27.96 -35.17 13.71
CA LYS A 960 28.93 -34.25 13.08
C LYS A 960 28.38 -32.81 13.02
N ALA A 961 27.10 -32.64 12.66
CA ALA A 961 26.44 -31.34 12.65
C ALA A 961 26.22 -30.78 14.07
N ALA A 962 25.86 -31.64 15.02
CA ALA A 962 25.67 -31.26 16.42
C ALA A 962 26.99 -30.85 17.10
N ALA A 963 28.12 -31.50 16.77
CA ALA A 963 29.45 -31.12 17.25
C ALA A 963 29.89 -29.73 16.77
N ALA A 964 29.34 -29.25 15.64
CA ALA A 964 29.50 -27.90 15.12
C ALA A 964 28.41 -26.92 15.60
N ASP A 965 27.72 -27.27 16.69
CA ASP A 965 26.71 -26.46 17.39
C ASP A 965 25.45 -26.13 16.58
N TYR A 966 25.09 -26.97 15.59
CA TYR A 966 23.89 -26.77 14.78
C TYR A 966 22.59 -27.13 15.54
N PRO A 967 21.68 -26.18 15.82
CA PRO A 967 20.61 -26.38 16.81
C PRO A 967 19.66 -27.54 16.50
N ALA A 968 19.24 -27.70 15.24
CA ALA A 968 18.34 -28.78 14.83
C ALA A 968 19.02 -30.17 14.88
N ALA A 969 20.34 -30.22 14.69
CA ALA A 969 21.11 -31.46 14.81
C ALA A 969 21.28 -31.88 16.27
N ILE A 970 21.49 -30.91 17.19
CA ILE A 970 21.55 -31.16 18.63
C ILE A 970 20.22 -31.79 19.11
N TRP A 971 19.09 -31.23 18.69
CA TRP A 971 17.77 -31.79 18.98
C TRP A 971 17.59 -33.20 18.37
N ALA A 972 17.98 -33.42 17.11
CA ALA A 972 17.89 -34.74 16.47
C ALA A 972 18.71 -35.82 17.21
N VAL A 973 19.92 -35.48 17.69
CA VAL A 973 20.75 -36.38 18.51
C VAL A 973 20.07 -36.68 19.85
N ALA A 974 19.51 -35.67 20.52
CA ALA A 974 18.78 -35.86 21.77
C ALA A 974 17.56 -36.79 21.59
N MET A 975 16.81 -36.63 20.50
CA MET A 975 15.66 -37.49 20.18
C MET A 975 16.07 -38.93 19.83
N SER A 976 17.23 -39.15 19.21
CA SER A 976 17.76 -40.51 19.00
C SER A 976 18.04 -41.20 20.34
N ARG A 977 18.72 -40.50 21.26
CA ARG A 977 19.02 -41.01 22.61
C ARG A 977 17.76 -41.36 23.40
N LEU A 978 16.74 -40.49 23.34
CA LEU A 978 15.44 -40.76 23.97
C LEU A 978 14.75 -42.01 23.39
N ARG A 979 14.85 -42.25 22.09
CA ARG A 979 14.31 -43.47 21.44
C ARG A 979 15.11 -44.73 21.80
N GLU A 980 16.41 -44.59 22.03
CA GLU A 980 17.32 -45.67 22.44
C GLU A 980 17.19 -46.02 23.94
N GLY A 981 16.37 -45.29 24.70
CA GLY A 981 16.04 -45.61 26.08
C GLY A 981 17.03 -45.11 27.12
N THR A 982 17.98 -44.23 26.76
CA THR A 982 18.83 -43.52 27.72
C THR A 982 18.06 -42.35 28.32
N ALA A 983 17.32 -42.62 29.39
CA ALA A 983 16.40 -41.68 30.03
C ALA A 983 17.13 -40.52 30.74
N GLY A 984 16.64 -39.30 30.53
CA GLY A 984 16.85 -38.16 31.44
C GLY A 984 18.21 -37.47 31.34
N GLU A 985 19.27 -38.05 31.89
CA GLU A 985 20.51 -37.31 32.22
C GLU A 985 21.32 -36.83 31.00
N GLU A 986 21.34 -37.60 29.90
CA GLU A 986 22.10 -37.22 28.70
C GLU A 986 21.29 -36.48 27.64
N ALA A 987 19.95 -36.64 27.64
CA ALA A 987 19.06 -35.96 26.72
C ALA A 987 18.65 -34.57 27.22
N TYR A 988 18.55 -34.39 28.54
CA TYR A 988 18.13 -33.13 29.15
C TYR A 988 19.07 -31.95 28.84
N PRO A 989 20.41 -32.06 28.97
CA PRO A 989 21.32 -30.98 28.63
C PRO A 989 21.28 -30.61 27.14
N GLU A 990 21.12 -31.61 26.26
CA GLU A 990 21.07 -31.39 24.81
C GLU A 990 19.74 -30.75 24.37
N LEU A 991 18.61 -31.17 24.95
CA LEU A 991 17.32 -30.50 24.72
C LEU A 991 17.31 -29.07 25.25
N ARG A 992 17.89 -28.85 26.43
CA ARG A 992 18.05 -27.50 26.99
C ARG A 992 18.92 -26.64 26.08
N LYS A 993 20.04 -27.17 25.63
CA LYS A 993 20.97 -26.49 24.71
C LYS A 993 20.30 -26.17 23.37
N ALA A 994 19.53 -27.10 22.79
CA ALA A 994 18.77 -26.86 21.57
C ALA A 994 17.68 -25.80 21.75
N PHE A 995 16.98 -25.82 22.90
CA PHE A 995 15.95 -24.83 23.23
C PHE A 995 16.53 -23.42 23.43
N ASP A 996 17.63 -23.29 24.17
CA ASP A 996 18.32 -22.01 24.39
C ASP A 996 18.90 -21.43 23.09
N ARG A 997 19.08 -22.28 22.05
CA ARG A 997 19.50 -21.90 20.69
C ARG A 997 18.31 -21.69 19.72
N GLY A 998 17.07 -21.69 20.21
CA GLY A 998 15.88 -21.31 19.44
C GLY A 998 15.06 -22.47 18.85
N VAL A 999 15.35 -23.73 19.18
CA VAL A 999 14.51 -24.86 18.73
C VAL A 999 13.28 -24.98 19.63
N ALA A 1000 12.16 -24.40 19.19
CA ALA A 1000 10.92 -24.35 19.98
C ALA A 1000 10.38 -25.74 20.38
N ALA A 1001 10.49 -26.74 19.49
CA ALA A 1001 10.08 -28.12 19.76
C ALA A 1001 10.87 -28.75 20.91
N ALA A 1002 12.15 -28.42 21.05
CA ALA A 1002 12.99 -28.90 22.14
C ALA A 1002 12.47 -28.44 23.51
N GLY A 1003 11.81 -27.29 23.57
CA GLY A 1003 11.16 -26.79 24.78
C GLY A 1003 9.92 -27.57 25.17
N ALA A 1004 9.14 -28.00 24.19
CA ALA A 1004 7.98 -28.86 24.41
C ALA A 1004 8.41 -30.22 24.95
N ASP A 1005 9.44 -30.82 24.34
CA ASP A 1005 10.00 -32.11 24.75
C ASP A 1005 10.66 -32.03 26.14
N LEU A 1006 11.39 -30.93 26.43
CA LEU A 1006 11.96 -30.66 27.74
C LEU A 1006 10.89 -30.49 28.83
N ALA A 1007 9.82 -29.75 28.52
CA ALA A 1007 8.69 -29.55 29.42
C ALA A 1007 7.98 -30.88 29.73
N GLU A 1008 7.76 -31.73 28.72
CA GLU A 1008 7.19 -33.07 28.92
C GLU A 1008 8.09 -33.96 29.80
N LEU A 1009 9.41 -33.93 29.61
CA LEU A 1009 10.34 -34.67 30.46
C LEU A 1009 10.29 -34.21 31.92
N LEU A 1010 10.34 -32.89 32.16
CA LEU A 1010 10.22 -32.29 33.51
C LEU A 1010 8.87 -32.59 34.15
N TRP A 1011 7.81 -32.59 33.34
CA TRP A 1011 6.46 -32.87 33.81
C TRP A 1011 6.31 -34.34 34.22
N ASN A 1012 6.85 -35.25 33.42
CA ASN A 1012 6.77 -36.69 33.65
C ASN A 1012 7.74 -37.17 34.75
N SER A 1013 8.88 -36.49 34.97
CA SER A 1013 9.77 -36.78 36.11
C SER A 1013 9.16 -36.34 37.44
N GLY A 1014 8.29 -35.32 37.42
CA GLY A 1014 7.62 -34.79 38.59
C GLY A 1014 8.49 -33.89 39.48
N GLU A 1015 9.73 -33.62 39.08
CA GLU A 1015 10.70 -32.85 39.88
C GLU A 1015 10.45 -31.33 39.84
N ASP A 1016 10.02 -30.78 38.70
CA ASP A 1016 9.77 -29.33 38.54
C ASP A 1016 8.59 -29.04 37.59
N ARG A 1017 7.37 -29.24 38.10
CA ARG A 1017 6.13 -28.94 37.37
C ARG A 1017 5.95 -27.44 37.03
N PRO A 1018 6.29 -26.47 37.90
CA PRO A 1018 6.26 -25.05 37.53
C PRO A 1018 7.26 -24.72 36.42
N GLY A 1019 8.46 -25.31 36.45
CA GLY A 1019 9.46 -25.19 35.39
C GLY A 1019 8.95 -25.70 34.05
N ALA A 1020 8.30 -26.87 34.02
CA ALA A 1020 7.68 -27.41 32.82
C ALA A 1020 6.64 -26.47 32.18
N VAL A 1021 5.78 -25.83 32.99
CA VAL A 1021 4.80 -24.83 32.51
C VAL A 1021 5.48 -23.61 31.91
N ASN A 1022 6.55 -23.12 32.55
CA ASN A 1022 7.33 -22.01 32.02
C ASN A 1022 8.00 -22.37 30.68
N HIS A 1023 8.47 -23.60 30.54
CA HIS A 1023 9.03 -24.11 29.29
C HIS A 1023 7.98 -24.22 28.17
N TRP A 1024 6.77 -24.74 28.44
CA TRP A 1024 5.68 -24.69 27.46
C TRP A 1024 5.29 -23.25 27.09
N ARG A 1025 5.27 -22.30 28.03
CA ARG A 1025 4.97 -20.89 27.70
C ARG A 1025 6.02 -20.27 26.80
N ARG A 1026 7.31 -20.49 27.10
CA ARG A 1026 8.41 -19.97 26.27
C ARG A 1026 8.44 -20.65 24.90
N ALA A 1027 8.17 -21.95 24.81
CA ALA A 1027 8.04 -22.66 23.54
C ALA A 1027 6.82 -22.20 22.72
N ALA A 1028 5.69 -21.96 23.38
CA ALA A 1028 4.50 -21.38 22.77
C ALA A 1028 4.78 -19.97 22.22
N ALA A 1029 5.48 -19.12 22.99
CA ALA A 1029 5.91 -17.80 22.52
C ALA A 1029 6.83 -17.86 21.29
N MET A 1030 7.56 -18.96 21.10
CA MET A 1030 8.39 -19.23 19.90
C MET A 1030 7.62 -19.94 18.78
N GLY A 1031 6.29 -20.10 18.88
CA GLY A 1031 5.44 -20.64 17.82
C GLY A 1031 5.32 -22.16 17.80
N ASP A 1032 5.51 -22.86 18.93
CA ASP A 1032 5.26 -24.29 19.01
C ASP A 1032 3.77 -24.63 19.26
N PRO A 1033 3.07 -25.30 18.31
CA PRO A 1033 1.65 -25.63 18.42
C PRO A 1033 1.34 -26.63 19.54
N ARG A 1034 2.25 -27.58 19.80
CA ARG A 1034 2.07 -28.59 20.86
C ARG A 1034 2.05 -27.94 22.23
N SER A 1035 2.94 -26.99 22.45
CA SER A 1035 2.99 -26.21 23.69
C SER A 1035 1.74 -25.34 23.89
N HIS A 1036 1.21 -24.71 22.82
CA HIS A 1036 -0.09 -24.03 22.89
C HIS A 1036 -1.23 -25.00 23.23
N GLN A 1037 -1.27 -26.17 22.60
CA GLN A 1037 -2.29 -27.18 22.90
C GLN A 1037 -2.22 -27.66 24.36
N ARG A 1038 -1.02 -27.92 24.88
CA ARG A 1038 -0.83 -28.34 26.29
C ARG A 1038 -1.26 -27.28 27.29
N LEU A 1039 -0.94 -26.02 27.03
CA LEU A 1039 -1.42 -24.90 27.84
C LEU A 1039 -2.96 -24.80 27.79
N ALA A 1040 -3.57 -25.01 26.63
CA ALA A 1040 -5.02 -24.99 26.48
C ALA A 1040 -5.71 -26.10 27.28
N GLU A 1041 -5.21 -27.34 27.19
CA GLU A 1041 -5.70 -28.51 27.94
C GLU A 1041 -5.58 -28.32 29.46
N ARG A 1042 -4.61 -27.51 29.90
CA ARG A 1042 -4.39 -27.19 31.31
C ARG A 1042 -5.38 -26.13 31.80
N TYR A 1043 -5.49 -25.01 31.09
CA TYR A 1043 -6.46 -23.97 31.45
C TYR A 1043 -7.90 -24.48 31.38
N GLU A 1044 -8.19 -25.42 30.48
CA GLU A 1044 -9.47 -26.12 30.41
C GLU A 1044 -9.77 -26.93 31.70
N ARG A 1045 -8.74 -27.49 32.35
CA ARG A 1045 -8.86 -28.21 33.64
C ARG A 1045 -8.94 -27.28 34.86
N GLY A 1046 -8.94 -25.96 34.66
CA GLY A 1046 -9.04 -24.97 35.74
C GLY A 1046 -7.74 -24.76 36.51
N GLU A 1047 -6.61 -25.26 35.99
CA GLU A 1047 -5.29 -24.99 36.54
C GLU A 1047 -4.90 -23.55 36.15
N THR A 1048 -5.14 -22.59 37.04
CA THR A 1048 -4.86 -21.16 36.85
C THR A 1048 -3.49 -20.77 37.40
N ASP A 1049 -2.89 -19.78 36.78
CA ASP A 1049 -1.72 -19.08 37.29
C ASP A 1049 -2.19 -17.74 37.89
N ASP A 1050 -1.45 -17.17 38.85
CA ASP A 1050 -1.83 -16.07 39.78
C ASP A 1050 -2.32 -14.72 39.17
N GLU A 1051 -2.60 -14.64 37.87
CA GLU A 1051 -3.11 -13.44 37.20
C GLU A 1051 -4.58 -13.63 36.82
N GLY A 1052 -5.45 -12.77 37.37
CA GLY A 1052 -6.92 -12.88 37.41
C GLY A 1052 -7.69 -12.85 36.07
N GLU A 1053 -7.18 -13.48 35.01
CA GLU A 1053 -7.94 -13.83 33.81
C GLU A 1053 -8.73 -15.14 34.01
N ARG A 1054 -9.83 -15.31 33.28
CA ARG A 1054 -10.68 -16.50 33.38
C ARG A 1054 -10.04 -17.68 32.63
N PRO A 1055 -9.82 -18.85 33.26
CA PRO A 1055 -9.13 -19.99 32.64
C PRO A 1055 -9.75 -20.46 31.31
N LEU A 1056 -11.08 -20.41 31.17
CA LEU A 1056 -11.76 -20.79 29.92
C LEU A 1056 -11.39 -19.88 28.73
N GLU A 1057 -11.16 -18.59 28.97
CA GLU A 1057 -10.81 -17.63 27.91
C GLU A 1057 -9.36 -17.86 27.42
N GLN A 1058 -8.46 -18.21 28.34
CA GLN A 1058 -7.08 -18.58 28.03
C GLN A 1058 -7.01 -19.90 27.26
N ALA A 1059 -7.80 -20.91 27.67
CA ALA A 1059 -7.89 -22.17 26.94
C ALA A 1059 -8.32 -21.96 25.48
N LEU A 1060 -9.34 -21.12 25.25
CA LEU A 1060 -9.83 -20.81 23.91
C LEU A 1060 -8.83 -20.03 23.07
N PHE A 1061 -8.09 -19.10 23.68
CA PHE A 1061 -7.00 -18.39 23.01
C PHE A 1061 -5.90 -19.37 22.55
N HIS A 1062 -5.43 -20.25 23.45
CA HIS A 1062 -4.36 -21.19 23.13
C HIS A 1062 -4.81 -22.26 22.11
N TYR A 1063 -6.04 -22.79 22.17
CA TYR A 1063 -6.56 -23.67 21.12
C TYR A 1063 -6.68 -22.97 19.76
N ALA A 1064 -7.07 -21.68 19.75
CA ALA A 1064 -7.14 -20.90 18.51
C ALA A 1064 -5.76 -20.74 17.85
N VAL A 1065 -4.75 -20.41 18.64
CA VAL A 1065 -3.37 -20.28 18.15
C VAL A 1065 -2.78 -21.64 17.74
N ALA A 1066 -2.99 -22.70 18.54
CA ALA A 1066 -2.53 -24.05 18.22
C ALA A 1066 -3.10 -24.55 16.88
N SER A 1067 -4.41 -24.41 16.66
CA SER A 1067 -5.05 -24.83 15.41
C SER A 1067 -4.47 -24.13 14.17
N ARG A 1068 -4.17 -22.83 14.28
CA ARG A 1068 -3.54 -22.05 13.21
C ARG A 1068 -2.12 -22.53 12.92
N LEU A 1069 -1.32 -22.75 13.96
CA LEU A 1069 0.05 -23.23 13.85
C LEU A 1069 0.11 -24.67 13.29
N TYR A 1070 -0.79 -25.57 13.70
CA TYR A 1070 -0.90 -26.91 13.12
C TYR A 1070 -1.30 -26.87 11.64
N LEU A 1071 -2.24 -25.99 11.25
CA LEU A 1071 -2.58 -25.79 9.85
C LEU A 1071 -1.41 -25.25 9.02
N GLN A 1072 -0.62 -24.32 9.57
CA GLN A 1072 0.60 -23.82 8.92
C GLN A 1072 1.65 -24.92 8.71
N ARG A 1073 1.75 -25.88 9.64
CA ARG A 1073 2.65 -27.04 9.52
C ARG A 1073 2.08 -28.19 8.68
N GLY A 1074 0.82 -28.09 8.23
CA GLY A 1074 0.14 -29.14 7.47
C GLY A 1074 -0.29 -30.34 8.31
N GLU A 1075 -0.35 -30.21 9.63
CA GLU A 1075 -0.79 -31.25 10.58
C GLU A 1075 -2.32 -31.20 10.75
N THR A 1076 -3.05 -31.68 9.73
CA THR A 1076 -4.51 -31.51 9.60
C THR A 1076 -5.32 -32.21 10.69
N GLU A 1077 -4.93 -33.40 11.14
CA GLU A 1077 -5.65 -34.12 12.21
C GLU A 1077 -5.54 -33.39 13.56
N ALA A 1078 -4.34 -32.90 13.92
CA ALA A 1078 -4.12 -32.14 15.15
C ALA A 1078 -4.83 -30.77 15.11
N ALA A 1079 -4.86 -30.13 13.94
CA ALA A 1079 -5.65 -28.92 13.72
C ALA A 1079 -7.15 -29.16 13.90
N LEU A 1080 -7.70 -30.23 13.33
CA LEU A 1080 -9.12 -30.58 13.48
C LEU A 1080 -9.47 -30.86 14.94
N ALA A 1081 -8.64 -31.64 15.66
CA ALA A 1081 -8.85 -31.93 17.07
C ALA A 1081 -8.90 -30.65 17.94
N THR A 1082 -7.99 -29.71 17.70
CA THR A 1082 -7.97 -28.43 18.43
C THR A 1082 -9.13 -27.50 18.04
N ILE A 1083 -9.56 -27.50 16.77
CA ILE A 1083 -10.74 -26.76 16.30
C ILE A 1083 -12.02 -27.32 16.91
N GLU A 1084 -12.19 -28.64 16.94
CA GLU A 1084 -13.35 -29.30 17.51
C GLU A 1084 -13.45 -29.02 19.02
N ARG A 1085 -12.32 -29.11 19.74
CA ARG A 1085 -12.28 -28.80 21.17
C ARG A 1085 -12.61 -27.33 21.45
N ARG A 1086 -12.04 -26.40 20.66
CA ARG A 1086 -12.37 -24.97 20.71
C ARG A 1086 -13.85 -24.71 20.44
N GLY A 1087 -14.40 -25.33 19.40
CA GLY A 1087 -15.82 -25.18 19.04
C GLY A 1087 -16.75 -25.68 20.13
N THR A 1088 -16.37 -26.73 20.85
CA THR A 1088 -17.12 -27.27 21.99
C THR A 1088 -17.10 -26.30 23.18
N LEU A 1089 -15.91 -25.78 23.53
CA LEU A 1089 -15.75 -24.82 24.63
C LEU A 1089 -16.43 -23.46 24.37
N ALA A 1090 -16.52 -23.04 23.11
CA ALA A 1090 -17.13 -21.76 22.73
C ALA A 1090 -18.67 -21.73 22.83
N ARG A 1091 -19.36 -22.90 22.87
CA ARG A 1091 -20.84 -22.97 22.90
C ARG A 1091 -21.47 -22.34 24.15
N GLY A 1092 -20.70 -22.17 25.23
CA GLY A 1092 -21.15 -21.54 26.47
C GLY A 1092 -20.87 -20.03 26.58
N LEU A 1093 -20.27 -19.40 25.57
CA LEU A 1093 -19.83 -18.00 25.62
C LEU A 1093 -20.77 -17.05 24.87
N THR A 1094 -20.79 -15.80 25.31
CA THR A 1094 -21.44 -14.73 24.54
C THR A 1094 -20.68 -14.46 23.24
N ILE A 1095 -21.39 -14.12 22.17
CA ILE A 1095 -20.82 -13.80 20.85
C ILE A 1095 -19.74 -12.71 20.97
N ARG A 1096 -19.95 -11.72 21.84
CA ARG A 1096 -19.00 -10.63 22.08
C ARG A 1096 -17.68 -11.15 22.65
N THR A 1097 -17.73 -12.01 23.67
CA THR A 1097 -16.51 -12.59 24.28
C THR A 1097 -15.76 -13.49 23.29
N ALA A 1098 -16.49 -14.32 22.53
CA ALA A 1098 -15.89 -15.17 21.50
C ALA A 1098 -15.20 -14.35 20.39
N ALA A 1099 -15.82 -13.24 19.96
CA ALA A 1099 -15.25 -12.32 18.98
C ALA A 1099 -13.98 -11.64 19.51
N THR A 1100 -13.96 -11.19 20.77
CA THR A 1100 -12.77 -10.58 21.38
C THR A 1100 -11.59 -11.56 21.49
N ILE A 1101 -11.85 -12.83 21.86
CA ILE A 1101 -10.81 -13.85 21.93
C ILE A 1101 -10.28 -14.18 20.53
N ALA A 1102 -11.17 -14.28 19.53
CA ALA A 1102 -10.78 -14.50 18.14
C ALA A 1102 -9.92 -13.35 17.60
N ASP A 1103 -10.29 -12.10 17.92
CA ASP A 1103 -9.53 -10.90 17.55
C ASP A 1103 -8.16 -10.85 18.25
N ARG A 1104 -8.09 -11.22 19.55
CA ARG A 1104 -6.81 -11.36 20.28
C ARG A 1104 -5.91 -12.44 19.69
N ALA A 1105 -6.47 -13.60 19.29
CA ALA A 1105 -5.73 -14.66 18.62
C ALA A 1105 -5.29 -14.28 17.19
N ASN A 1106 -6.09 -13.50 16.47
CA ASN A 1106 -5.75 -12.98 15.14
C ASN A 1106 -4.61 -11.97 15.21
N ARG A 1107 -4.59 -11.13 16.25
CA ARG A 1107 -3.51 -10.18 16.56
C ARG A 1107 -2.29 -10.81 17.23
N TRP A 1108 -2.32 -12.11 17.53
CA TRP A 1108 -1.18 -12.80 18.11
C TRP A 1108 -0.07 -12.97 17.06
N GLN A 1109 0.81 -11.98 17.04
CA GLN A 1109 2.19 -11.97 16.55
C GLN A 1109 2.73 -10.54 16.80
N VAL A 1110 3.08 -10.25 18.05
CA VAL A 1110 3.84 -9.04 18.40
C VAL A 1110 5.28 -9.47 18.65
N GLN A 1111 6.17 -8.94 17.80
CA GLN A 1111 7.65 -8.98 17.77
C GLN A 1111 8.30 -10.09 16.90
N PRO A 1112 9.38 -9.74 16.16
CA PRO A 1112 9.57 -10.01 14.73
C PRO A 1112 9.96 -11.44 14.31
#